data_AF-A0A517TZ28-F1
#
_entry.id   AF-A0A517TZ28-F1
#
_cell.length_a   1.000
_cell.length_b   1.000
_cell.length_c   1.000
_cell.angle_alpha   90.00
_cell.angle_beta   90.00
_cell.angle_gamma   90.00
#
_symmetry.space_group_name_H-M   'P 1'
#
loop_
_entity.id
_entity.type
_entity.pdbx_description
1 polymer ?
#
loop_
_entity_poly.entity_id
_entity_poly.type
_entity_poly.pdbx_seq_one_letter_code
_entity_poly.pdbx_strand_id
1 'polypeptide(L)'
;MGLLKRSKRSRSRAIVDRPRRFELLEDRRVMAVVTGQSTFDASLFGDNIELMSDGNAVGYGYAINFDGQTLAAVGGGGQARTVADAPQRDFNSLTEMEISSVSKTVTATAVLHVLQSQPGGLDAALNALLTDYLPSDWTPGANVQNVTLRHLLTHTSGFLEEGNSIGVNFESYGQNTFTNLRSLVQAGLPAPTVAADGVYDAPRWGSSYNNANFSLLAKVVLPKLLNPGINLTAANYANRDATSGGIYKEYVQDEIFAPLGIVADLAPADVNPAKGYNLATAEDLPGLSQSNLTNTGGAFGWKMSARELATFLDGIRRDDSLLTAATRQMRDDQELGWYQSEDAFGEFFTHNGATSSASGNFRSQIVALPADVEVSYLMNSELGNLPGGSIGSMLKTAYVNAWSELTVAGTSSDDDFLIRLDNNGFRPSIEVVLNGATEFIHWIDTFDSLTLNGGFGNDTFTIEGWNPSIDLNINGSFGNDAVSVMPGVRNIEWVNGMTFNGGTGDDSLVVNDQNNPYSNAALSRIYTAASGSVARYAAHPAFPGNPAFSIPVVVGFSGVENLDLTTGAQQDVVSVVSKTSGQARVRTGNGDDTIIVAQSAGNLETVDGLEVDGQAGLDTIRLFDHNKASADPDAVGQYDVESDNVSRYVSSLGSVSGVGADGVGVEFSQVENLELTATDMVDVIRVHATTIGLTTIHGGAGGDILNASPAGKNLETVDDLVFHGDAGLDSIVLNDQNNPYTYPGLNRQYEVSSAGVSRMTGLPLGDLLLPLSIEVAYSSVEELTLKTGGQGDVVDVESVPSAGAQLQTGAGDDVVNTSPAGANFETIHGLQVDGGAGNDSLHVHDENNPYELGPGGGVYAISPSTVSRFKEHILFDNVAVPVELGFTAMENVSIAAGNQGDEFNVDGTGSAATLSLDGNSGSDRFNIDSPAFATISVQGDFPIFAPGDQLSVNGENLYAVATVPGLYLVGSGAMTIGAATVNYSGIETSLMHPQIYGGPGDFDSNGVVNGEDLTHATLGFYARFGDDLDGSDFLVWQRNFGNSLLPAEVRGGQLTFENAMAPVASIAAVPQDDEHRLDAFAYGPLAGRSTPRVDSVVRQASRSRKQQAQAKAPSVAANKPLTADVRDWAFALMSGSDAAVAGHDEAASPWDDAFADFGLAVSATV
;
A
#
# COMPACT_ATOMS: atom_id res chain seq x y z
N MET A 1 -25.93 -82.61 0.36
CA MET A 1 -25.70 -83.05 -1.04
C MET A 1 -25.00 -81.91 -1.76
N GLY A 2 -23.92 -82.05 -2.52
CA GLY A 2 -23.13 -83.24 -2.86
C GLY A 2 -23.00 -83.45 -4.36
N LEU A 3 -21.76 -83.54 -4.88
CA LEU A 3 -21.27 -83.61 -6.29
C LEU A 3 -20.80 -82.24 -6.82
N LEU A 4 -19.50 -81.93 -6.98
CA LEU A 4 -18.39 -82.55 -7.75
C LEU A 4 -18.44 -82.35 -9.28
N LYS A 5 -17.58 -81.44 -9.77
CA LYS A 5 -16.48 -81.75 -10.74
C LYS A 5 -15.49 -80.59 -10.87
N ARG A 6 -14.22 -80.89 -11.19
CA ARG A 6 -13.13 -79.91 -11.39
C ARG A 6 -12.16 -80.41 -12.48
N SER A 7 -11.61 -79.49 -13.29
CA SER A 7 -10.68 -79.75 -14.42
C SER A 7 -11.30 -80.45 -15.66
N LYS A 8 -10.85 -80.23 -16.91
CA LYS A 8 -9.48 -79.93 -17.36
C LYS A 8 -9.35 -78.79 -18.40
N ARG A 9 -8.25 -78.03 -18.24
CA ARG A 9 -7.38 -77.38 -19.24
C ARG A 9 -7.95 -77.10 -20.65
N SER A 10 -8.01 -75.82 -21.00
CA SER A 10 -7.39 -75.33 -22.25
C SER A 10 -6.03 -74.69 -21.93
N ARG A 11 -5.15 -74.51 -22.93
CA ARG A 11 -3.85 -73.84 -22.80
C ARG A 11 -3.81 -72.66 -23.78
N SER A 12 -3.55 -71.47 -23.23
CA SER A 12 -2.80 -70.36 -23.84
C SER A 12 -2.73 -70.30 -25.38
N ARG A 13 -3.48 -69.38 -25.98
CA ARG A 13 -2.95 -68.57 -27.08
C ARG A 13 -2.77 -67.17 -26.51
N ALA A 14 -1.54 -66.67 -26.46
CA ALA A 14 -1.28 -65.33 -25.98
C ALA A 14 -1.73 -64.34 -27.07
N ILE A 15 -2.78 -63.57 -26.78
CA ILE A 15 -3.00 -62.30 -27.44
C ILE A 15 -2.16 -61.32 -26.63
N VAL A 16 -1.12 -60.74 -27.26
CA VAL A 16 -0.33 -59.67 -26.66
C VAL A 16 -1.12 -58.39 -26.86
N ASP A 17 -2.14 -58.24 -26.04
CA ASP A 17 -2.91 -57.00 -25.95
C ASP A 17 -2.05 -56.00 -25.18
N ARG A 18 -1.21 -55.27 -25.91
CA ARG A 18 -0.56 -54.06 -25.36
C ARG A 18 -1.68 -53.04 -25.23
N PRO A 19 -2.03 -52.56 -24.02
CA PRO A 19 -2.86 -51.37 -23.96
C PRO A 19 -2.11 -50.28 -24.71
N ARG A 20 -2.77 -49.67 -25.71
CA ARG A 20 -2.37 -48.31 -26.09
C ARG A 20 -2.49 -47.51 -24.80
N ARG A 21 -1.40 -46.85 -24.40
CA ARG A 21 -1.55 -45.75 -23.46
C ARG A 21 -2.51 -44.78 -24.15
N PHE A 22 -3.63 -44.51 -23.50
CA PHE A 22 -4.03 -43.12 -23.44
C PHE A 22 -2.92 -42.48 -22.60
N GLU A 23 -1.97 -41.85 -23.28
CA GLU A 23 -1.29 -40.72 -22.68
C GLU A 23 -2.38 -39.71 -22.32
N LEU A 24 -2.26 -39.10 -21.15
CA LEU A 24 -3.18 -38.06 -20.72
C LEU A 24 -3.05 -36.89 -21.70
N LEU A 25 -4.14 -36.15 -21.90
CA LEU A 25 -4.15 -34.98 -22.80
C LEU A 25 -3.37 -33.78 -22.25
N GLU A 26 -2.75 -33.96 -21.08
CA GLU A 26 -2.11 -32.96 -20.22
C GLU A 26 -0.61 -32.73 -20.56
N ASP A 27 -0.01 -33.54 -21.44
CA ASP A 27 1.46 -33.56 -21.71
C ASP A 27 1.79 -33.32 -23.21
N ARG A 28 0.85 -32.72 -23.95
CA ARG A 28 1.16 -31.96 -25.17
C ARG A 28 1.41 -30.52 -24.76
N ARG A 29 2.17 -29.74 -25.55
CA ARG A 29 2.06 -28.28 -25.49
C ARG A 29 0.59 -27.92 -25.68
N VAL A 30 -0.05 -27.40 -24.63
CA VAL A 30 -1.34 -26.72 -24.76
C VAL A 30 -1.07 -25.53 -25.68
N MET A 31 -1.93 -25.32 -26.69
CA MET A 31 -1.81 -24.16 -27.57
C MET A 31 -1.95 -22.93 -26.71
N ALA A 32 -0.87 -22.16 -26.55
CA ALA A 32 -0.82 -21.04 -25.63
C ALA A 32 -1.97 -20.07 -25.91
N VAL A 33 -2.32 -19.83 -27.19
CA VAL A 33 -3.50 -19.04 -27.57
C VAL A 33 -4.75 -19.92 -27.67
N VAL A 34 -5.73 -19.64 -26.83
CA VAL A 34 -7.08 -20.23 -26.90
C VAL A 34 -7.88 -19.51 -28.00
N THR A 35 -7.66 -19.94 -29.24
CA THR A 35 -8.29 -19.34 -30.43
C THR A 35 -9.83 -19.31 -30.39
N GLY A 36 -10.47 -20.26 -29.71
CA GLY A 36 -11.93 -20.28 -29.47
C GLY A 36 -12.44 -19.31 -28.40
N GLN A 37 -11.54 -18.55 -27.76
CA GLN A 37 -11.80 -17.46 -26.80
C GLN A 37 -11.07 -16.17 -27.21
N SER A 38 -10.75 -16.05 -28.50
CA SER A 38 -10.00 -14.94 -29.09
C SER A 38 -10.74 -14.43 -30.34
N THR A 39 -10.56 -13.16 -30.71
CA THR A 39 -11.30 -12.52 -31.82
C THR A 39 -10.36 -12.17 -32.96
N PHE A 40 -10.64 -12.72 -34.15
CA PHE A 40 -9.86 -12.56 -35.39
C PHE A 40 -10.63 -11.75 -36.44
N ASP A 41 -9.96 -10.81 -37.10
CA ASP A 41 -10.51 -10.09 -38.26
C ASP A 41 -9.73 -10.40 -39.55
N ALA A 42 -10.39 -11.11 -40.47
CA ALA A 42 -9.85 -11.43 -41.79
C ALA A 42 -9.58 -10.16 -42.64
N SER A 43 -10.27 -9.05 -42.40
CA SER A 43 -10.06 -7.76 -43.05
C SER A 43 -8.72 -7.17 -42.61
N LEU A 44 -8.51 -7.10 -41.30
CA LEU A 44 -7.25 -6.68 -40.68
C LEU A 44 -6.07 -7.57 -41.09
N PHE A 45 -6.27 -8.89 -41.21
CA PHE A 45 -5.27 -9.79 -41.79
C PHE A 45 -4.92 -9.40 -43.24
N GLY A 46 -5.92 -9.00 -44.03
CA GLY A 46 -5.71 -8.45 -45.36
C GLY A 46 -4.91 -7.15 -45.35
N ASP A 47 -5.33 -6.16 -44.55
CA ASP A 47 -4.64 -4.87 -44.43
C ASP A 47 -3.17 -5.03 -43.97
N ASN A 48 -2.92 -5.97 -43.05
CA ASN A 48 -1.58 -6.36 -42.59
C ASN A 48 -0.72 -6.99 -43.71
N ILE A 49 -1.33 -7.76 -44.62
CA ILE A 49 -0.65 -8.30 -45.81
C ILE A 49 -0.30 -7.18 -46.78
N GLU A 50 -1.23 -6.25 -47.07
CA GLU A 50 -0.98 -5.13 -47.99
C GLU A 50 0.14 -4.23 -47.46
N LEU A 51 0.06 -3.83 -46.19
CA LEU A 51 1.07 -3.07 -45.45
C LEU A 51 2.49 -3.62 -45.55
N MET A 52 2.65 -4.95 -45.52
CA MET A 52 3.97 -5.61 -45.59
C MET A 52 4.42 -5.98 -47.01
N SER A 53 3.50 -6.00 -47.97
CA SER A 53 3.78 -6.37 -49.37
C SER A 53 4.04 -5.14 -50.26
N ASP A 54 3.43 -3.99 -49.95
CA ASP A 54 3.61 -2.74 -50.69
C ASP A 54 5.08 -2.27 -50.69
N GLY A 55 5.59 -1.94 -51.88
CA GLY A 55 7.00 -1.57 -52.11
C GLY A 55 7.99 -2.76 -52.05
N ASN A 56 7.65 -3.83 -51.33
CA ASN A 56 8.48 -5.03 -51.17
C ASN A 56 8.22 -6.09 -52.27
N ALA A 57 7.12 -5.95 -53.00
CA ALA A 57 6.78 -6.73 -54.20
C ALA A 57 6.57 -5.82 -55.42
N VAL A 58 6.89 -6.33 -56.62
CA VAL A 58 6.52 -5.66 -57.88
C VAL A 58 5.00 -5.65 -58.05
N GLY A 59 4.35 -6.76 -57.73
CA GLY A 59 2.91 -6.94 -57.67
C GLY A 59 2.54 -8.21 -56.91
N TYR A 60 1.41 -8.16 -56.22
CA TYR A 60 0.93 -9.24 -55.37
C TYR A 60 -0.61 -9.30 -55.31
N GLY A 61 -1.14 -10.44 -54.87
CA GLY A 61 -2.57 -10.61 -54.64
C GLY A 61 -2.84 -11.76 -53.69
N TYR A 62 -3.83 -11.58 -52.80
CA TYR A 62 -4.16 -12.56 -51.77
C TYR A 62 -5.67 -12.81 -51.67
N ALA A 63 -6.02 -13.95 -51.10
CA ALA A 63 -7.38 -14.27 -50.72
C ALA A 63 -7.38 -15.13 -49.45
N ILE A 64 -8.24 -14.75 -48.50
CA ILE A 64 -8.41 -15.33 -47.17
C ILE A 64 -9.79 -15.97 -47.06
N ASN A 65 -9.88 -17.15 -46.47
CA ASN A 65 -11.11 -17.74 -45.93
C ASN A 65 -11.06 -17.69 -44.39
N PHE A 66 -12.22 -17.61 -43.74
CA PHE A 66 -12.34 -17.64 -42.28
C PHE A 66 -13.74 -18.12 -41.88
N ASP A 67 -13.85 -18.95 -40.83
CA ASP A 67 -15.11 -19.50 -40.28
C ASP A 67 -16.08 -20.03 -41.36
N GLY A 68 -15.55 -20.88 -42.25
CA GLY A 68 -16.30 -21.41 -43.41
C GLY A 68 -16.73 -20.38 -44.47
N GLN A 69 -16.44 -19.09 -44.32
CA GLN A 69 -16.66 -18.08 -45.37
C GLN A 69 -15.49 -18.08 -46.36
N THR A 70 -15.71 -18.66 -47.54
CA THR A 70 -14.80 -18.51 -48.69
C THR A 70 -14.66 -17.03 -49.06
N LEU A 71 -13.42 -16.56 -49.31
CA LEU A 71 -13.12 -15.18 -49.70
C LEU A 71 -13.60 -14.12 -48.68
N ALA A 72 -13.45 -14.41 -47.37
CA ALA A 72 -13.69 -13.48 -46.28
C ALA A 72 -13.00 -12.12 -46.47
N ALA A 73 -11.73 -12.12 -46.92
CA ALA A 73 -11.00 -10.93 -47.35
C ALA A 73 -10.15 -11.19 -48.60
N VAL A 74 -10.01 -10.18 -49.46
CA VAL A 74 -9.36 -10.29 -50.78
C VAL A 74 -8.78 -8.95 -51.22
N GLY A 75 -7.51 -8.92 -51.64
CA GLY A 75 -6.83 -7.67 -52.01
C GLY A 75 -5.63 -7.88 -52.93
N GLY A 76 -4.66 -6.97 -52.89
CA GLY A 76 -3.44 -6.99 -53.69
C GLY A 76 -3.10 -5.64 -54.34
N GLY A 77 -1.80 -5.35 -54.43
CA GLY A 77 -1.25 -4.11 -54.97
C GLY A 77 -0.10 -4.34 -55.96
N GLY A 78 0.50 -3.23 -56.43
CA GLY A 78 1.56 -3.25 -57.44
C GLY A 78 1.08 -3.72 -58.82
N GLN A 79 1.96 -4.34 -59.61
CA GLN A 79 1.75 -4.58 -61.04
C GLN A 79 2.02 -6.02 -61.49
N ALA A 80 1.02 -6.61 -62.13
CA ALA A 80 1.13 -7.86 -62.90
C ALA A 80 2.04 -7.69 -64.13
N ARG A 81 2.11 -6.48 -64.69
CA ARG A 81 2.96 -6.10 -65.83
C ARG A 81 3.42 -4.64 -65.67
N THR A 82 4.72 -4.42 -65.67
CA THR A 82 5.36 -3.08 -65.63
C THR A 82 5.38 -2.42 -67.00
N VAL A 83 5.95 -1.20 -67.12
CA VAL A 83 6.08 -0.53 -68.43
C VAL A 83 6.98 -1.29 -69.42
N ALA A 84 7.92 -2.10 -68.92
CA ALA A 84 8.82 -2.94 -69.73
C ALA A 84 8.08 -4.04 -70.52
N ASP A 85 6.86 -4.40 -70.09
CA ASP A 85 6.02 -5.45 -70.69
C ASP A 85 4.65 -4.92 -71.09
N ALA A 86 4.62 -3.79 -71.81
CA ALA A 86 3.40 -3.15 -72.29
C ALA A 86 2.39 -4.14 -72.94
N PRO A 87 1.07 -4.01 -72.68
CA PRO A 87 0.45 -3.03 -71.79
C PRO A 87 0.76 -3.29 -70.30
N GLN A 88 1.02 -2.19 -69.59
CA GLN A 88 1.14 -2.16 -68.14
C GLN A 88 -0.19 -2.58 -67.50
N ARG A 89 -0.15 -3.32 -66.39
CA ARG A 89 -1.35 -3.80 -65.70
C ARG A 89 -1.08 -4.02 -64.21
N ASP A 90 -2.00 -3.53 -63.39
CA ASP A 90 -2.00 -3.69 -61.93
C ASP A 90 -2.16 -5.18 -61.52
N PHE A 91 -1.63 -5.55 -60.35
CA PHE A 91 -1.89 -6.86 -59.73
C PHE A 91 -3.09 -6.74 -58.78
N ASN A 92 -3.81 -7.84 -58.59
CA ASN A 92 -4.84 -8.00 -57.55
C ASN A 92 -5.18 -9.50 -57.40
N SER A 93 -6.02 -9.83 -56.41
CA SER A 93 -6.52 -11.19 -56.12
C SER A 93 -7.12 -11.99 -57.30
N LEU A 94 -7.52 -11.37 -58.42
CA LEU A 94 -8.03 -12.02 -59.63
C LEU A 94 -6.94 -12.27 -60.71
N THR A 95 -5.69 -11.91 -60.45
CA THR A 95 -4.60 -12.02 -61.43
C THR A 95 -4.07 -13.45 -61.53
N GLU A 96 -4.22 -14.10 -62.68
CA GLU A 96 -3.65 -15.42 -62.96
C GLU A 96 -2.11 -15.41 -63.00
N MET A 97 -1.50 -16.34 -62.25
CA MET A 97 -0.05 -16.52 -62.24
C MET A 97 0.34 -18.01 -62.11
N GLU A 98 1.54 -18.36 -62.58
CA GLU A 98 2.16 -19.67 -62.39
C GLU A 98 2.35 -19.96 -60.89
N ILE A 99 1.53 -20.85 -60.34
CA ILE A 99 1.58 -21.20 -58.91
C ILE A 99 2.77 -22.09 -58.56
N SER A 100 3.54 -22.54 -59.55
CA SER A 100 4.74 -23.36 -59.34
C SER A 100 4.41 -24.59 -58.47
N SER A 101 5.24 -24.90 -57.47
CA SER A 101 5.15 -26.09 -56.63
C SER A 101 3.85 -26.28 -55.85
N VAL A 102 3.00 -25.27 -55.67
CA VAL A 102 1.64 -25.41 -55.09
C VAL A 102 0.78 -26.38 -55.93
N SER A 103 1.12 -26.58 -57.20
CA SER A 103 0.54 -27.63 -58.06
C SER A 103 0.69 -29.06 -57.51
N LYS A 104 1.62 -29.29 -56.57
CA LYS A 104 1.75 -30.58 -55.85
C LYS A 104 0.54 -30.88 -54.99
N THR A 105 0.00 -29.89 -54.28
CA THR A 105 -1.21 -30.04 -53.46
C THR A 105 -2.45 -30.30 -54.34
N VAL A 106 -2.51 -29.68 -55.53
CA VAL A 106 -3.50 -30.01 -56.58
C VAL A 106 -3.34 -31.45 -57.08
N THR A 107 -2.11 -31.88 -57.40
CA THR A 107 -1.81 -33.26 -57.83
C THR A 107 -2.13 -34.28 -56.74
N ALA A 108 -1.80 -33.99 -55.48
CA ALA A 108 -2.10 -34.84 -54.34
C ALA A 108 -3.62 -34.98 -54.17
N THR A 109 -4.36 -33.88 -54.20
CA THR A 109 -5.83 -33.87 -54.15
C THR A 109 -6.41 -34.74 -55.28
N ALA A 110 -5.93 -34.58 -56.51
CA ALA A 110 -6.37 -35.38 -57.65
C ALA A 110 -6.07 -36.89 -57.49
N VAL A 111 -4.92 -37.24 -56.92
CA VAL A 111 -4.58 -38.65 -56.63
C VAL A 111 -5.45 -39.18 -55.48
N LEU A 112 -5.58 -38.44 -54.38
CA LEU A 112 -6.35 -38.83 -53.19
C LEU A 112 -7.85 -38.98 -53.49
N HIS A 113 -8.42 -38.09 -54.32
CA HIS A 113 -9.80 -38.18 -54.83
C HIS A 113 -10.06 -39.53 -55.52
N VAL A 114 -9.10 -40.05 -56.30
CA VAL A 114 -9.19 -41.39 -56.88
C VAL A 114 -8.91 -42.49 -55.85
N LEU A 115 -7.84 -42.36 -55.05
CA LEU A 115 -7.38 -43.42 -54.13
C LEU A 115 -8.38 -43.73 -53.01
N GLN A 116 -9.11 -42.74 -52.50
CA GLN A 116 -10.12 -42.95 -51.44
C GLN A 116 -11.27 -43.89 -51.87
N SER A 117 -11.52 -44.02 -53.18
CA SER A 117 -12.55 -44.91 -53.74
C SER A 117 -12.06 -46.34 -54.01
N GLN A 118 -10.77 -46.64 -53.85
CA GLN A 118 -10.18 -47.89 -54.31
C GLN A 118 -10.51 -49.11 -53.42
N PRO A 119 -10.59 -50.33 -53.99
CA PRO A 119 -10.83 -51.55 -53.22
C PRO A 119 -9.75 -51.78 -52.15
N GLY A 120 -10.16 -51.83 -50.88
CA GLY A 120 -9.27 -51.91 -49.71
C GLY A 120 -9.17 -50.61 -48.92
N GLY A 121 -9.65 -49.49 -49.48
CA GLY A 121 -9.60 -48.17 -48.85
C GLY A 121 -8.27 -47.44 -49.07
N LEU A 122 -8.27 -46.15 -48.70
CA LEU A 122 -7.18 -45.21 -48.97
C LEU A 122 -5.80 -45.72 -48.54
N ASP A 123 -5.69 -46.27 -47.32
CA ASP A 123 -4.41 -46.71 -46.75
C ASP A 123 -3.74 -47.84 -47.56
N ALA A 124 -4.53 -48.85 -47.95
CA ALA A 124 -4.08 -49.94 -48.80
C ALA A 124 -3.72 -49.43 -50.22
N ALA A 125 -4.42 -48.41 -50.71
CA ALA A 125 -4.17 -47.81 -52.01
C ALA A 125 -2.91 -46.91 -52.02
N LEU A 126 -2.62 -46.22 -50.92
CA LEU A 126 -1.36 -45.47 -50.70
C LEU A 126 -0.14 -46.40 -50.64
N ASN A 127 -0.31 -47.61 -50.09
CA ASN A 127 0.73 -48.63 -50.01
C ASN A 127 0.91 -49.43 -51.32
N ALA A 128 0.16 -49.13 -52.39
CA ALA A 128 0.36 -49.74 -53.71
C ALA A 128 1.74 -49.36 -54.29
N LEU A 129 2.38 -50.30 -55.00
CA LEU A 129 3.74 -50.11 -55.50
C LEU A 129 3.75 -49.32 -56.82
N LEU A 130 4.68 -48.38 -56.95
CA LEU A 130 4.91 -47.62 -58.19
C LEU A 130 5.09 -48.55 -59.40
N THR A 131 5.71 -49.73 -59.21
CA THR A 131 5.92 -50.74 -60.26
C THR A 131 4.64 -51.23 -60.92
N ASP A 132 3.51 -51.23 -60.23
CA ASP A 132 2.22 -51.70 -60.75
C ASP A 132 1.59 -50.70 -61.71
N TYR A 133 2.04 -49.45 -61.66
CA TYR A 133 1.59 -48.35 -62.52
C TYR A 133 2.51 -48.10 -63.73
N LEU A 134 3.72 -48.68 -63.76
CA LEU A 134 4.70 -48.40 -64.80
C LEU A 134 4.25 -48.94 -66.18
N PRO A 135 4.56 -48.23 -67.28
CA PRO A 135 4.37 -48.75 -68.63
C PRO A 135 5.20 -50.00 -68.88
N SER A 136 4.68 -50.96 -69.66
CA SER A 136 5.37 -52.24 -69.88
C SER A 136 6.62 -52.16 -70.78
N ASP A 137 7.02 -50.96 -71.23
CA ASP A 137 8.32 -50.69 -71.86
C ASP A 137 9.32 -50.00 -70.90
N TRP A 138 8.98 -49.84 -69.62
CA TRP A 138 9.91 -49.45 -68.56
C TRP A 138 10.51 -50.70 -67.91
N THR A 139 11.64 -50.53 -67.22
CA THR A 139 12.34 -51.63 -66.56
C THR A 139 12.92 -51.07 -65.26
N PRO A 140 12.21 -51.17 -64.12
CA PRO A 140 12.62 -50.53 -62.89
C PRO A 140 14.01 -51.00 -62.45
N GLY A 141 14.84 -50.04 -62.04
CA GLY A 141 16.15 -50.32 -61.47
C GLY A 141 16.05 -50.89 -60.05
N ALA A 142 17.22 -51.15 -59.44
CA ALA A 142 17.28 -51.71 -58.10
C ALA A 142 16.48 -50.88 -57.07
N ASN A 143 15.84 -51.57 -56.13
CA ASN A 143 15.06 -51.03 -55.00
C ASN A 143 13.79 -50.23 -55.36
N VAL A 144 13.56 -49.87 -56.63
CA VAL A 144 12.33 -49.15 -57.06
C VAL A 144 11.06 -49.96 -56.80
N GLN A 145 11.16 -51.30 -56.74
CA GLN A 145 10.03 -52.17 -56.36
C GLN A 145 9.58 -52.03 -54.88
N ASN A 146 10.23 -51.17 -54.09
CA ASN A 146 9.83 -50.83 -52.72
C ASN A 146 9.14 -49.45 -52.64
N VAL A 147 9.09 -48.67 -53.73
CA VAL A 147 8.49 -47.33 -53.73
C VAL A 147 6.96 -47.45 -53.78
N THR A 148 6.27 -46.93 -52.77
CA THR A 148 4.80 -46.86 -52.70
C THR A 148 4.29 -45.53 -53.25
N LEU A 149 2.97 -45.39 -53.47
CA LEU A 149 2.36 -44.09 -53.79
C LEU A 149 2.52 -43.09 -52.62
N ARG A 150 2.43 -43.57 -51.37
CA ARG A 150 2.69 -42.78 -50.16
C ARG A 150 4.08 -42.13 -50.21
N HIS A 151 5.12 -42.89 -50.56
CA HIS A 151 6.50 -42.39 -50.64
C HIS A 151 6.69 -41.28 -51.71
N LEU A 152 5.84 -41.22 -52.73
CA LEU A 152 5.86 -40.14 -53.72
C LEU A 152 5.23 -38.87 -53.15
N LEU A 153 4.08 -38.99 -52.48
CA LEU A 153 3.35 -37.89 -51.86
C LEU A 153 4.13 -37.24 -50.71
N THR A 154 4.81 -38.04 -49.88
CA THR A 154 5.57 -37.60 -48.68
C THR A 154 7.05 -37.32 -48.94
N HIS A 155 7.48 -37.27 -50.20
CA HIS A 155 8.90 -37.07 -50.57
C HIS A 155 9.91 -38.10 -49.99
N THR A 156 9.48 -39.29 -49.53
CA THR A 156 10.35 -40.35 -48.97
C THR A 156 10.73 -41.45 -49.98
N SER A 157 10.52 -41.20 -51.27
CA SER A 157 10.75 -42.15 -52.39
C SER A 157 12.22 -42.49 -52.67
N GLY A 158 13.17 -41.71 -52.15
CA GLY A 158 14.60 -41.85 -52.43
C GLY A 158 15.06 -41.34 -53.80
N PHE A 159 14.15 -40.91 -54.67
CA PHE A 159 14.50 -40.18 -55.89
C PHE A 159 14.99 -38.77 -55.53
N LEU A 160 16.08 -38.30 -56.14
CA LEU A 160 16.63 -36.95 -55.91
C LEU A 160 16.31 -35.98 -57.06
N GLU A 161 16.00 -34.73 -56.72
CA GLU A 161 15.70 -33.63 -57.66
C GLU A 161 16.87 -33.32 -58.59
N GLU A 162 18.03 -33.07 -57.99
CA GLU A 162 19.33 -32.95 -58.64
C GLU A 162 20.32 -33.97 -58.06
N GLY A 163 21.56 -34.00 -58.56
CA GLY A 163 22.58 -34.96 -58.10
C GLY A 163 22.28 -36.44 -58.40
N ASN A 164 21.11 -36.76 -58.97
CA ASN A 164 20.68 -38.11 -59.30
C ASN A 164 21.56 -38.79 -60.35
N SER A 165 21.45 -40.11 -60.40
CA SER A 165 22.25 -41.02 -61.23
C SER A 165 22.09 -40.85 -62.75
N ILE A 166 21.17 -39.99 -63.22
CA ILE A 166 21.01 -39.65 -64.64
C ILE A 166 21.48 -38.23 -65.00
N GLY A 167 21.90 -37.42 -64.01
CA GLY A 167 22.43 -36.07 -64.24
C GLY A 167 21.40 -35.05 -64.72
N VAL A 168 20.12 -35.22 -64.35
CA VAL A 168 19.02 -34.33 -64.74
C VAL A 168 18.53 -33.58 -63.50
N ASN A 169 18.52 -32.25 -63.52
CA ASN A 169 17.80 -31.47 -62.49
C ASN A 169 16.30 -31.43 -62.85
N PHE A 170 15.44 -31.94 -61.95
CA PHE A 170 13.98 -31.97 -62.09
C PHE A 170 13.27 -30.71 -61.59
N GLU A 171 13.97 -29.74 -60.98
CA GLU A 171 13.49 -28.37 -60.79
C GLU A 171 13.16 -27.69 -62.14
N SER A 172 13.98 -27.95 -63.16
CA SER A 172 13.79 -27.40 -64.50
C SER A 172 12.52 -27.95 -65.15
N TYR A 173 11.51 -27.10 -65.37
CA TYR A 173 10.18 -27.53 -65.82
C TYR A 173 10.18 -28.36 -67.12
N GLY A 174 11.04 -28.02 -68.07
CA GLY A 174 11.22 -28.77 -69.31
C GLY A 174 11.87 -30.16 -69.17
N GLN A 175 12.40 -30.52 -68.00
CA GLN A 175 13.07 -31.81 -67.74
C GLN A 175 12.15 -32.88 -67.16
N ASN A 176 10.91 -32.56 -66.77
CA ASN A 176 9.94 -33.54 -66.24
C ASN A 176 9.25 -34.34 -67.36
N THR A 177 10.03 -34.79 -68.34
CA THR A 177 9.56 -35.56 -69.49
C THR A 177 9.41 -37.04 -69.16
N PHE A 178 8.53 -37.72 -69.89
CA PHE A 178 8.31 -39.16 -69.79
C PHE A 178 9.59 -39.96 -70.04
N THR A 179 10.53 -39.42 -70.83
CA THR A 179 11.86 -39.98 -71.08
C THR A 179 12.79 -39.85 -69.87
N ASN A 180 12.81 -38.70 -69.20
CA ASN A 180 13.66 -38.48 -68.04
C ASN A 180 13.12 -39.21 -66.80
N LEU A 181 11.80 -39.18 -66.56
CA LEU A 181 11.14 -39.94 -65.49
C LEU A 181 11.36 -41.46 -65.67
N ARG A 182 11.29 -41.96 -66.92
CA ARG A 182 11.68 -43.34 -67.25
C ARG A 182 13.14 -43.58 -66.88
N SER A 183 14.06 -42.71 -67.31
CA SER A 183 15.50 -42.91 -67.08
C SER A 183 15.84 -42.94 -65.59
N LEU A 184 15.21 -42.09 -64.78
CA LEU A 184 15.35 -42.05 -63.32
C LEU A 184 14.88 -43.38 -62.68
N VAL A 185 13.69 -43.84 -63.07
CA VAL A 185 13.12 -45.13 -62.63
C VAL A 185 13.94 -46.33 -63.12
N GLN A 186 14.57 -46.26 -64.29
CA GLN A 186 15.45 -47.32 -64.81
C GLN A 186 16.84 -47.34 -64.16
N ALA A 187 17.36 -46.18 -63.72
CA ALA A 187 18.66 -46.10 -63.03
C ALA A 187 18.63 -46.72 -61.63
N GLY A 188 17.46 -46.69 -60.98
CA GLY A 188 17.24 -47.30 -59.67
C GLY A 188 17.69 -46.45 -58.49
N LEU A 189 17.54 -47.01 -57.29
CA LEU A 189 17.72 -46.34 -56.01
C LEU A 189 18.80 -47.02 -55.15
N PRO A 190 19.46 -46.28 -54.24
CA PRO A 190 20.25 -46.89 -53.17
C PRO A 190 19.36 -47.78 -52.29
N ALA A 191 19.97 -48.59 -51.42
CA ALA A 191 19.20 -49.33 -50.43
C ALA A 191 18.34 -48.38 -49.58
N PRO A 192 17.10 -48.76 -49.20
CA PRO A 192 16.27 -47.99 -48.27
C PRO A 192 17.04 -47.68 -46.96
N THR A 193 16.93 -46.44 -46.47
CA THR A 193 17.57 -46.04 -45.21
C THR A 193 16.76 -46.50 -43.99
N VAL A 194 15.46 -46.75 -44.17
CA VAL A 194 14.56 -47.34 -43.16
C VAL A 194 14.05 -48.67 -43.70
N ALA A 195 14.24 -49.75 -42.92
CA ALA A 195 13.87 -51.11 -43.35
C ALA A 195 12.35 -51.32 -43.38
N ALA A 196 11.64 -50.78 -42.38
CA ALA A 196 10.20 -50.51 -42.31
C ALA A 196 9.97 -49.68 -41.03
N ASP A 197 8.84 -48.99 -40.94
CA ASP A 197 8.34 -48.40 -39.68
C ASP A 197 6.82 -48.62 -39.54
N GLY A 198 6.26 -48.22 -38.39
CA GLY A 198 4.85 -48.47 -38.04
C GLY A 198 3.81 -47.54 -38.68
N VAL A 199 4.20 -46.66 -39.60
CA VAL A 199 3.28 -45.80 -40.38
C VAL A 199 3.28 -46.20 -41.85
N TYR A 200 4.45 -46.52 -42.40
CA TYR A 200 4.62 -46.82 -43.82
C TYR A 200 4.54 -48.33 -44.14
N ASP A 201 4.76 -49.22 -43.15
CA ASP A 201 4.76 -50.69 -43.26
C ASP A 201 5.65 -51.29 -44.38
N ALA A 202 6.52 -50.45 -44.97
CA ALA A 202 7.35 -50.74 -46.14
C ALA A 202 8.74 -50.07 -46.01
N PRO A 203 9.77 -50.55 -46.75
CA PRO A 203 11.08 -49.92 -46.75
C PRO A 203 11.05 -48.55 -47.44
N ARG A 204 11.60 -47.52 -46.79
CA ARG A 204 11.61 -46.14 -47.32
C ARG A 204 12.97 -45.45 -47.18
N TRP A 205 13.07 -44.26 -47.75
CA TRP A 205 14.24 -43.39 -47.65
C TRP A 205 13.96 -42.22 -46.69
N GLY A 206 14.97 -41.38 -46.45
CA GLY A 206 14.78 -40.09 -45.81
C GLY A 206 13.92 -39.16 -46.68
N SER A 207 13.33 -38.12 -46.09
CA SER A 207 12.61 -37.11 -46.86
C SER A 207 13.60 -36.36 -47.77
N SER A 208 13.25 -36.21 -49.04
CA SER A 208 14.02 -35.46 -50.03
C SER A 208 13.06 -34.85 -51.05
N TYR A 209 12.93 -33.53 -50.99
CA TYR A 209 12.07 -32.78 -51.89
C TYR A 209 12.44 -33.06 -53.36
N ASN A 210 11.43 -33.34 -54.20
CA ASN A 210 11.65 -33.73 -55.59
C ASN A 210 10.40 -33.60 -56.47
N ASN A 211 10.46 -32.75 -57.50
CA ASN A 211 9.44 -32.63 -58.53
C ASN A 211 9.14 -33.95 -59.27
N ALA A 212 10.12 -34.82 -59.48
CA ALA A 212 9.94 -36.08 -60.20
C ALA A 212 8.88 -37.01 -59.56
N ASN A 213 8.70 -36.96 -58.23
CA ASN A 213 7.66 -37.73 -57.54
C ASN A 213 6.26 -37.33 -58.01
N PHE A 214 5.97 -36.03 -58.05
CA PHE A 214 4.66 -35.50 -58.41
C PHE A 214 4.42 -35.56 -59.93
N SER A 215 5.47 -35.46 -60.73
CA SER A 215 5.38 -35.73 -62.17
C SER A 215 5.18 -37.23 -62.48
N LEU A 216 5.69 -38.16 -61.66
CA LEU A 216 5.33 -39.59 -61.74
C LEU A 216 3.86 -39.82 -61.35
N LEU A 217 3.40 -39.21 -60.25
CA LEU A 217 2.00 -39.27 -59.82
C LEU A 217 1.04 -38.78 -60.90
N ALA A 218 1.24 -37.56 -61.41
CA ALA A 218 0.40 -36.94 -62.42
C ALA A 218 0.44 -37.67 -63.78
N LYS A 219 1.62 -38.11 -64.26
CA LYS A 219 1.79 -38.55 -65.65
C LYS A 219 1.92 -40.06 -65.85
N VAL A 220 2.11 -40.84 -64.79
CA VAL A 220 2.23 -42.30 -64.85
C VAL A 220 1.16 -42.98 -64.00
N VAL A 221 1.03 -42.58 -62.73
CA VAL A 221 0.11 -43.22 -61.78
C VAL A 221 -1.35 -42.85 -62.09
N LEU A 222 -1.70 -41.57 -62.14
CA LEU A 222 -3.07 -41.12 -62.31
C LEU A 222 -3.74 -41.64 -63.60
N PRO A 223 -3.13 -41.58 -64.81
CA PRO A 223 -3.75 -42.13 -66.02
C PRO A 223 -4.04 -43.64 -65.92
N LYS A 224 -3.25 -44.36 -65.10
CA LYS A 224 -3.33 -45.80 -64.88
C LYS A 224 -4.30 -46.17 -63.74
N LEU A 225 -4.52 -45.29 -62.76
CA LEU A 225 -5.62 -45.37 -61.81
C LEU A 225 -6.97 -45.17 -62.51
N LEU A 226 -7.09 -44.11 -63.32
CA LEU A 226 -8.32 -43.78 -64.05
C LEU A 226 -8.68 -44.83 -65.12
N ASN A 227 -7.66 -45.40 -65.77
CA ASN A 227 -7.83 -46.49 -66.73
C ASN A 227 -6.82 -47.62 -66.47
N PRO A 228 -7.18 -48.63 -65.65
CA PRO A 228 -6.32 -49.80 -65.40
C PRO A 228 -5.93 -50.58 -66.65
N GLY A 229 -6.65 -50.42 -67.77
CA GLY A 229 -6.32 -50.99 -69.08
C GLY A 229 -5.25 -50.20 -69.87
N ILE A 230 -4.93 -48.97 -69.49
CA ILE A 230 -3.94 -48.15 -70.20
C ILE A 230 -2.54 -48.74 -70.06
N ASN A 231 -1.72 -48.56 -71.10
CA ASN A 231 -0.30 -48.93 -71.07
C ASN A 231 0.48 -47.95 -71.95
N LEU A 232 1.07 -46.94 -71.32
CA LEU A 232 1.73 -45.79 -71.95
C LEU A 232 3.11 -46.15 -72.54
N THR A 233 3.18 -47.17 -73.39
CA THR A 233 4.40 -47.53 -74.13
C THR A 233 4.64 -46.58 -75.31
N ALA A 234 5.90 -46.44 -75.74
CA ALA A 234 6.23 -45.64 -76.93
C ALA A 234 5.61 -46.19 -78.22
N ALA A 235 5.23 -47.47 -78.26
CA ALA A 235 4.56 -48.11 -79.40
C ALA A 235 3.06 -47.79 -79.46
N ASN A 236 2.41 -47.63 -78.31
CA ASN A 236 0.99 -47.30 -78.22
C ASN A 236 0.74 -45.78 -78.35
N TYR A 237 1.65 -44.95 -77.81
CA TYR A 237 1.51 -43.51 -77.73
C TYR A 237 2.82 -42.82 -78.14
N ALA A 238 2.86 -42.25 -79.34
CA ALA A 238 4.08 -41.66 -79.89
C ALA A 238 4.54 -40.36 -79.16
N ASN A 239 3.60 -39.59 -78.61
CA ASN A 239 3.87 -38.42 -77.77
C ASN A 239 3.25 -38.62 -76.37
N ARG A 240 3.98 -39.38 -75.53
CA ARG A 240 3.51 -39.77 -74.20
C ARG A 240 3.34 -38.59 -73.25
N ASP A 241 4.20 -37.59 -73.34
CA ASP A 241 4.11 -36.36 -72.57
C ASP A 241 2.80 -35.61 -72.82
N ALA A 242 2.41 -35.43 -74.09
CA ALA A 242 1.13 -34.80 -74.42
C ALA A 242 -0.09 -35.66 -74.04
N THR A 243 -0.04 -36.99 -74.22
CA THR A 243 -1.17 -37.86 -73.82
C THR A 243 -1.35 -37.91 -72.30
N SER A 244 -0.27 -38.12 -71.54
CA SER A 244 -0.32 -38.18 -70.07
C SER A 244 -0.65 -36.83 -69.44
N GLY A 245 -0.07 -35.74 -69.95
CA GLY A 245 -0.37 -34.38 -69.51
C GLY A 245 -1.80 -33.92 -69.84
N GLY A 246 -2.32 -34.34 -71.00
CA GLY A 246 -3.74 -34.17 -71.35
C GLY A 246 -4.66 -34.86 -70.35
N ILE A 247 -4.47 -36.17 -70.09
CA ILE A 247 -5.28 -36.94 -69.12
C ILE A 247 -5.22 -36.33 -67.71
N TYR A 248 -4.04 -35.91 -67.25
CA TYR A 248 -3.87 -35.22 -65.97
C TYR A 248 -4.64 -33.89 -65.94
N LYS A 249 -4.48 -33.05 -66.98
CA LYS A 249 -5.16 -31.77 -67.09
C LYS A 249 -6.68 -31.92 -67.10
N GLU A 250 -7.19 -32.78 -67.99
CA GLU A 250 -8.62 -33.04 -68.16
C GLU A 250 -9.24 -33.52 -66.84
N TYR A 251 -8.62 -34.49 -66.16
CA TYR A 251 -9.11 -34.99 -64.87
C TYR A 251 -9.13 -33.89 -63.78
N VAL A 252 -8.08 -33.09 -63.66
CA VAL A 252 -8.06 -32.00 -62.66
C VAL A 252 -9.08 -30.90 -63.00
N GLN A 253 -9.24 -30.57 -64.29
CA GLN A 253 -10.24 -29.58 -64.70
C GLN A 253 -11.67 -30.09 -64.44
N ASP A 254 -12.01 -31.30 -64.86
CA ASP A 254 -13.39 -31.81 -64.79
C ASP A 254 -13.80 -32.28 -63.37
N GLU A 255 -12.89 -32.86 -62.60
CA GLU A 255 -13.23 -33.60 -61.36
C GLU A 255 -12.67 -32.94 -60.07
N ILE A 256 -11.86 -31.88 -60.19
CA ILE A 256 -11.29 -31.13 -59.04
C ILE A 256 -11.64 -29.64 -59.10
N PHE A 257 -11.48 -28.99 -60.25
CA PHE A 257 -11.69 -27.55 -60.40
C PHE A 257 -13.12 -27.16 -60.82
N ALA A 258 -13.72 -27.84 -61.80
CA ALA A 258 -15.09 -27.54 -62.23
C ALA A 258 -16.17 -27.72 -61.14
N PRO A 259 -16.09 -28.70 -60.21
CA PRO A 259 -17.00 -28.78 -59.06
C PRO A 259 -16.92 -27.55 -58.14
N LEU A 260 -15.72 -26.98 -57.99
CA LEU A 260 -15.44 -25.78 -57.20
C LEU A 260 -15.62 -24.46 -57.99
N GLY A 261 -15.98 -24.53 -59.28
CA GLY A 261 -16.13 -23.35 -60.15
C GLY A 261 -14.84 -22.66 -60.59
N ILE A 262 -13.68 -23.30 -60.40
CA ILE A 262 -12.33 -22.81 -60.73
C ILE A 262 -12.06 -22.98 -62.24
N VAL A 263 -11.34 -22.04 -62.88
CA VAL A 263 -11.13 -22.01 -64.34
C VAL A 263 -9.63 -21.96 -64.72
N ALA A 264 -8.83 -22.76 -64.03
CA ALA A 264 -7.38 -22.84 -64.16
C ALA A 264 -6.90 -23.69 -65.36
N ASP A 265 -5.71 -23.39 -65.89
CA ASP A 265 -5.07 -24.13 -67.00
C ASP A 265 -3.55 -24.33 -66.77
N LEU A 266 -2.93 -25.30 -67.47
CA LEU A 266 -1.47 -25.51 -67.51
C LEU A 266 -0.76 -24.61 -68.55
N ALA A 267 -1.53 -24.00 -69.46
CA ALA A 267 -1.11 -22.96 -70.38
C ALA A 267 -1.63 -21.59 -69.91
N PRO A 268 -0.91 -20.47 -70.16
CA PRO A 268 -1.47 -19.14 -69.91
C PRO A 268 -2.71 -18.89 -70.78
N ALA A 269 -3.86 -18.62 -70.16
CA ALA A 269 -5.13 -18.35 -70.85
C ALA A 269 -5.30 -16.86 -71.21
N ASP A 270 -4.81 -15.97 -70.33
CA ASP A 270 -4.78 -14.52 -70.48
C ASP A 270 -4.08 -14.05 -71.78
N VAL A 271 -4.63 -13.01 -72.42
CA VAL A 271 -4.04 -12.36 -73.60
C VAL A 271 -2.83 -11.49 -73.26
N ASN A 272 -2.72 -11.01 -72.02
CA ASN A 272 -1.56 -10.31 -71.48
C ASN A 272 -1.21 -10.88 -70.09
N PRO A 273 -0.67 -12.12 -69.99
CA PRO A 273 -0.41 -12.77 -68.70
C PRO A 273 0.48 -11.96 -67.77
N ALA A 274 0.34 -12.18 -66.46
CA ALA A 274 1.27 -11.64 -65.48
C ALA A 274 2.71 -12.09 -65.78
N LYS A 275 3.68 -11.21 -65.53
CA LYS A 275 5.12 -11.44 -65.74
C LYS A 275 5.84 -11.49 -64.40
N GLY A 276 6.90 -12.29 -64.32
CA GLY A 276 7.73 -12.44 -63.12
C GLY A 276 9.00 -11.61 -63.23
N TYR A 277 9.36 -10.87 -62.19
CA TYR A 277 10.39 -9.84 -62.24
C TYR A 277 11.53 -10.05 -61.23
N ASN A 278 12.58 -9.26 -61.37
CA ASN A 278 13.46 -8.91 -60.25
C ASN A 278 13.06 -7.48 -59.81
N LEU A 279 12.77 -7.25 -58.53
CA LEU A 279 12.21 -6.00 -58.00
C LEU A 279 13.05 -4.78 -58.41
N ALA A 280 14.37 -4.89 -58.23
CA ALA A 280 15.32 -3.81 -58.50
C ALA A 280 15.45 -3.42 -59.99
N THR A 281 14.85 -4.15 -60.93
CA THR A 281 14.93 -3.88 -62.38
C THR A 281 13.58 -3.95 -63.10
N ALA A 282 12.46 -3.96 -62.37
CA ALA A 282 11.16 -4.36 -62.92
C ALA A 282 10.61 -3.40 -63.99
N GLU A 283 10.87 -2.09 -63.89
CA GLU A 283 10.43 -1.09 -64.87
C GLU A 283 11.36 -0.99 -66.11
N ASP A 284 12.61 -1.46 -66.01
CA ASP A 284 13.63 -1.32 -67.07
C ASP A 284 13.79 -2.59 -67.92
N LEU A 285 13.55 -3.78 -67.36
CA LEU A 285 13.83 -5.07 -68.00
C LEU A 285 12.57 -5.95 -68.16
N PRO A 286 12.33 -6.54 -69.35
CA PRO A 286 11.20 -7.46 -69.54
C PRO A 286 11.27 -8.69 -68.63
N GLY A 287 10.14 -9.00 -67.98
CA GLY A 287 10.03 -10.08 -67.00
C GLY A 287 9.93 -11.48 -67.61
N LEU A 288 10.20 -12.49 -66.79
CA LEU A 288 9.95 -13.91 -67.05
C LEU A 288 8.49 -14.14 -67.48
N SER A 289 8.32 -14.81 -68.62
CA SER A 289 7.02 -15.21 -69.15
C SER A 289 6.56 -16.55 -68.61
N GLN A 290 5.27 -16.65 -68.26
CA GLN A 290 4.65 -17.92 -67.87
C GLN A 290 4.72 -18.95 -69.01
N SER A 291 5.12 -20.18 -68.70
CA SER A 291 5.32 -21.25 -69.68
C SER A 291 4.07 -22.12 -69.86
N ASN A 292 3.82 -22.62 -71.07
CA ASN A 292 2.83 -23.69 -71.25
C ASN A 292 3.44 -25.03 -70.83
N LEU A 293 2.93 -25.59 -69.72
CA LEU A 293 3.45 -26.81 -69.10
C LEU A 293 2.47 -27.99 -69.21
N THR A 294 1.51 -27.94 -70.15
CA THR A 294 0.53 -29.02 -70.40
C THR A 294 1.18 -30.39 -70.58
N ASN A 295 2.39 -30.46 -71.15
CA ASN A 295 3.11 -31.71 -71.41
C ASN A 295 3.98 -32.18 -70.22
N THR A 296 4.22 -31.34 -69.21
CA THR A 296 5.23 -31.56 -68.14
C THR A 296 4.75 -31.28 -66.72
N GLY A 297 3.54 -30.75 -66.56
CA GLY A 297 2.97 -30.38 -65.28
C GLY A 297 2.61 -31.55 -64.36
N GLY A 298 2.13 -31.20 -63.18
CA GLY A 298 1.96 -32.09 -62.04
C GLY A 298 2.66 -31.48 -60.84
N ALA A 299 3.99 -31.64 -60.78
CA ALA A 299 4.82 -31.02 -59.76
C ALA A 299 4.80 -29.48 -59.75
N PHE A 300 4.38 -28.87 -60.86
CA PHE A 300 4.22 -27.44 -61.11
C PHE A 300 3.24 -27.24 -62.29
N GLY A 301 2.94 -25.99 -62.62
CA GLY A 301 2.43 -25.62 -63.94
C GLY A 301 1.01 -25.07 -64.03
N TRP A 302 0.21 -25.10 -62.96
CA TRP A 302 -1.12 -24.48 -62.96
C TRP A 302 -1.04 -22.96 -62.91
N LYS A 303 -1.94 -22.31 -63.65
CA LYS A 303 -2.16 -20.86 -63.62
C LYS A 303 -3.46 -20.65 -62.88
N MET A 304 -3.39 -19.91 -61.78
CA MET A 304 -4.53 -19.63 -60.91
C MET A 304 -4.41 -18.21 -60.38
N SER A 305 -5.56 -17.59 -60.10
CA SER A 305 -5.64 -16.40 -59.26
C SER A 305 -5.56 -16.76 -57.77
N ALA A 306 -5.36 -15.77 -56.89
CA ALA A 306 -5.37 -16.00 -55.45
C ALA A 306 -6.76 -16.48 -54.98
N ARG A 307 -7.84 -15.89 -55.52
CA ARG A 307 -9.21 -16.33 -55.17
C ARG A 307 -9.46 -17.79 -55.51
N GLU A 308 -8.97 -18.27 -56.65
CA GLU A 308 -9.10 -19.69 -57.02
C GLU A 308 -8.28 -20.62 -56.12
N LEU A 309 -7.12 -20.17 -55.61
CA LEU A 309 -6.37 -20.92 -54.60
C LEU A 309 -7.10 -20.95 -53.24
N ALA A 310 -7.74 -19.86 -52.82
CA ALA A 310 -8.57 -19.84 -51.61
C ALA A 310 -9.83 -20.73 -51.75
N THR A 311 -10.50 -20.71 -52.91
CA THR A 311 -11.61 -21.64 -53.22
C THR A 311 -11.13 -23.10 -53.28
N PHE A 312 -9.92 -23.36 -53.81
CA PHE A 312 -9.33 -24.70 -53.78
C PHE A 312 -9.01 -25.16 -52.35
N LEU A 313 -8.43 -24.29 -51.52
CA LEU A 313 -8.17 -24.55 -50.10
C LEU A 313 -9.47 -24.92 -49.36
N ASP A 314 -10.52 -24.12 -49.53
CA ASP A 314 -11.84 -24.36 -48.95
C ASP A 314 -12.40 -25.73 -49.36
N GLY A 315 -12.40 -26.03 -50.66
CA GLY A 315 -12.81 -27.33 -51.18
C GLY A 315 -12.04 -28.50 -50.55
N ILE A 316 -10.70 -28.44 -50.50
CA ILE A 316 -9.91 -29.53 -49.91
C ILE A 316 -9.97 -29.59 -48.37
N ARG A 317 -10.50 -28.56 -47.70
CA ARG A 317 -10.66 -28.50 -46.23
C ARG A 317 -12.06 -28.94 -45.79
N ARG A 318 -13.11 -28.61 -46.57
CA ARG A 318 -14.52 -28.74 -46.14
C ARG A 318 -15.39 -29.62 -47.06
N ASP A 319 -15.04 -29.82 -48.33
CA ASP A 319 -15.88 -30.58 -49.27
C ASP A 319 -15.65 -32.11 -49.23
N ASP A 320 -16.58 -32.82 -48.56
CA ASP A 320 -16.63 -34.29 -48.49
C ASP A 320 -16.87 -34.97 -49.85
N SER A 321 -17.33 -34.26 -50.89
CA SER A 321 -17.45 -34.81 -52.25
C SER A 321 -16.12 -34.90 -52.97
N LEU A 322 -15.16 -34.02 -52.63
CA LEU A 322 -13.82 -33.97 -53.20
C LEU A 322 -12.85 -34.89 -52.45
N LEU A 323 -12.69 -34.67 -51.14
CA LEU A 323 -11.89 -35.53 -50.26
C LEU A 323 -12.71 -35.83 -49.01
N THR A 324 -13.00 -37.09 -48.70
CA THR A 324 -13.76 -37.42 -47.47
C THR A 324 -13.04 -36.96 -46.21
N ALA A 325 -13.75 -36.67 -45.11
CA ALA A 325 -13.13 -36.33 -43.82
C ALA A 325 -11.97 -37.25 -43.39
N ALA A 326 -12.09 -38.58 -43.61
CA ALA A 326 -11.01 -39.53 -43.32
C ALA A 326 -9.80 -39.41 -44.29
N THR A 327 -10.04 -38.99 -45.53
CA THR A 327 -9.00 -38.64 -46.51
C THR A 327 -8.29 -37.35 -46.14
N ARG A 328 -9.03 -36.34 -45.67
CA ARG A 328 -8.46 -35.07 -45.18
C ARG A 328 -7.59 -35.31 -43.94
N GLN A 329 -8.10 -36.03 -42.94
CA GLN A 329 -7.29 -36.43 -41.79
C GLN A 329 -6.02 -37.19 -42.21
N MET A 330 -6.11 -38.20 -43.09
CA MET A 330 -4.93 -38.95 -43.52
C MET A 330 -3.95 -38.13 -44.39
N ARG A 331 -4.41 -37.08 -45.07
CA ARG A 331 -3.53 -36.11 -45.76
C ARG A 331 -2.76 -35.27 -44.75
N ASP A 332 -3.39 -34.92 -43.64
CA ASP A 332 -2.88 -33.96 -42.66
C ASP A 332 -1.95 -34.67 -41.67
N ASP A 333 -2.39 -35.80 -41.09
CA ASP A 333 -1.62 -36.72 -40.25
C ASP A 333 -0.32 -37.25 -40.90
N GLN A 334 -0.15 -37.10 -42.23
CA GLN A 334 0.95 -37.70 -43.01
C GLN A 334 1.55 -36.80 -44.10
N GLU A 335 1.29 -35.49 -44.10
CA GLU A 335 1.92 -34.53 -45.04
C GLU A 335 1.77 -34.92 -46.53
N LEU A 336 0.60 -35.40 -46.95
CA LEU A 336 0.38 -35.94 -48.30
C LEU A 336 0.24 -34.83 -49.36
N GLY A 337 1.35 -34.17 -49.72
CA GLY A 337 1.41 -33.10 -50.72
C GLY A 337 1.28 -31.68 -50.17
N TRP A 338 1.52 -31.50 -48.87
CA TRP A 338 1.76 -30.24 -48.17
C TRP A 338 2.49 -30.54 -46.84
N TYR A 339 3.05 -29.52 -46.19
CA TYR A 339 3.89 -29.68 -45.00
C TYR A 339 3.17 -29.23 -43.73
N GLN A 340 3.43 -29.90 -42.62
CA GLN A 340 2.91 -29.54 -41.29
C GLN A 340 3.93 -28.69 -40.52
N SER A 341 3.42 -27.80 -39.67
CA SER A 341 4.15 -27.01 -38.67
C SER A 341 3.22 -26.69 -37.50
N GLU A 342 3.76 -26.16 -36.40
CA GLU A 342 2.99 -25.83 -35.18
C GLU A 342 3.55 -24.56 -34.52
N ASP A 343 2.70 -23.77 -33.88
CA ASP A 343 3.08 -22.68 -32.98
C ASP A 343 2.02 -22.42 -31.89
N ALA A 344 2.15 -21.30 -31.16
CA ALA A 344 1.25 -20.87 -30.08
C ALA A 344 -0.25 -20.91 -30.41
N PHE A 345 -0.63 -20.75 -31.68
CA PHE A 345 -2.02 -20.77 -32.14
C PHE A 345 -2.48 -22.19 -32.56
N GLY A 346 -1.53 -23.10 -32.81
CA GLY A 346 -1.77 -24.51 -33.11
C GLY A 346 -1.07 -25.04 -34.37
N GLU A 347 -1.51 -26.23 -34.81
CA GLU A 347 -1.03 -26.88 -36.03
C GLU A 347 -1.48 -26.10 -37.29
N PHE A 348 -0.55 -25.87 -38.22
CA PHE A 348 -0.82 -25.26 -39.53
C PHE A 348 -0.17 -26.04 -40.67
N PHE A 349 -0.78 -25.97 -41.85
CA PHE A 349 -0.38 -26.73 -43.03
C PHE A 349 -0.08 -25.81 -44.20
N THR A 350 0.99 -26.07 -44.95
CA THR A 350 1.56 -25.09 -45.86
C THR A 350 2.18 -25.71 -47.11
N HIS A 351 2.07 -25.02 -48.25
CA HIS A 351 2.91 -25.30 -49.42
C HIS A 351 3.27 -24.00 -50.15
N ASN A 352 4.55 -23.83 -50.45
CA ASN A 352 5.07 -22.70 -51.22
C ASN A 352 5.25 -23.06 -52.70
N GLY A 353 5.46 -22.07 -53.56
CA GLY A 353 5.88 -22.25 -54.94
C GLY A 353 6.88 -21.20 -55.37
N ALA A 354 7.84 -21.61 -56.20
CA ALA A 354 8.82 -20.72 -56.80
C ALA A 354 9.10 -21.09 -58.27
N THR A 355 9.17 -20.08 -59.13
CA THR A 355 9.96 -20.09 -60.36
C THR A 355 11.04 -19.02 -60.21
N SER A 356 12.31 -19.34 -60.51
CA SER A 356 13.41 -18.37 -60.48
C SER A 356 14.16 -18.38 -61.80
N SER A 357 14.54 -17.20 -62.29
CA SER A 357 15.32 -17.06 -63.53
C SER A 357 16.10 -15.75 -63.54
N ALA A 358 17.09 -15.62 -64.43
CA ALA A 358 17.79 -14.35 -64.64
C ALA A 358 16.86 -13.19 -65.10
N SER A 359 15.69 -13.51 -65.66
CA SER A 359 14.67 -12.54 -66.11
C SER A 359 13.59 -12.27 -65.07
N GLY A 360 13.67 -12.86 -63.86
CA GLY A 360 12.70 -12.64 -62.79
C GLY A 360 12.02 -13.90 -62.26
N ASN A 361 11.05 -13.67 -61.38
CA ASN A 361 10.56 -14.64 -60.40
C ASN A 361 9.04 -14.74 -60.35
N PHE A 362 8.54 -15.94 -60.06
CA PHE A 362 7.18 -16.16 -59.57
C PHE A 362 7.24 -16.78 -58.17
N ARG A 363 6.37 -16.35 -57.26
CA ARG A 363 6.28 -16.84 -55.88
C ARG A 363 4.82 -17.02 -55.47
N SER A 364 4.54 -18.08 -54.73
CA SER A 364 3.21 -18.41 -54.26
C SER A 364 3.27 -19.08 -52.90
N GLN A 365 2.20 -18.95 -52.13
CA GLN A 365 1.99 -19.63 -50.87
C GLN A 365 0.52 -20.00 -50.72
N ILE A 366 0.27 -21.19 -50.20
CA ILE A 366 -0.99 -21.54 -49.55
C ILE A 366 -0.69 -21.94 -48.09
N VAL A 367 -1.56 -21.52 -47.17
CA VAL A 367 -1.52 -21.90 -45.76
C VAL A 367 -2.93 -22.16 -45.25
N ALA A 368 -3.14 -23.27 -44.55
CA ALA A 368 -4.27 -23.47 -43.67
C ALA A 368 -3.77 -23.28 -42.23
N LEU A 369 -4.26 -22.24 -41.57
CA LEU A 369 -3.87 -21.79 -40.24
C LEU A 369 -4.87 -22.31 -39.18
N PRO A 370 -4.57 -22.13 -37.88
CA PRO A 370 -5.53 -22.40 -36.81
C PRO A 370 -6.75 -21.46 -36.90
N ALA A 371 -7.79 -21.78 -36.12
CA ALA A 371 -9.07 -21.03 -36.08
C ALA A 371 -9.87 -20.98 -37.41
N ASP A 372 -9.74 -22.04 -38.22
CA ASP A 372 -10.41 -22.17 -39.54
C ASP A 372 -10.07 -21.05 -40.54
N VAL A 373 -8.90 -20.43 -40.39
CA VAL A 373 -8.35 -19.45 -41.32
C VAL A 373 -7.56 -20.15 -42.43
N GLU A 374 -7.82 -19.82 -43.69
CA GLU A 374 -6.93 -20.18 -44.80
C GLU A 374 -6.49 -18.93 -45.56
N VAL A 375 -5.25 -18.91 -46.05
CA VAL A 375 -4.72 -17.83 -46.88
C VAL A 375 -4.00 -18.36 -48.10
N SER A 376 -4.21 -17.68 -49.21
CA SER A 376 -3.44 -17.83 -50.44
C SER A 376 -2.81 -16.49 -50.80
N TYR A 377 -1.55 -16.52 -51.25
CA TYR A 377 -0.79 -15.33 -51.60
C TYR A 377 0.04 -15.59 -52.87
N LEU A 378 -0.01 -14.67 -53.82
CA LEU A 378 0.74 -14.68 -55.08
C LEU A 378 1.59 -13.41 -55.19
N MET A 379 2.82 -13.54 -55.66
CA MET A 379 3.78 -12.45 -55.84
C MET A 379 4.68 -12.70 -57.06
N ASN A 380 4.90 -11.68 -57.90
CA ASN A 380 5.67 -11.81 -59.14
C ASN A 380 7.11 -11.25 -59.05
N SER A 381 7.75 -11.41 -57.89
CA SER A 381 9.12 -10.95 -57.63
C SER A 381 9.81 -11.84 -56.56
N GLU A 382 11.07 -11.57 -56.29
CA GLU A 382 11.91 -12.26 -55.31
C GLU A 382 11.56 -11.90 -53.85
N LEU A 383 11.73 -12.87 -52.94
CA LEU A 383 11.29 -12.77 -51.54
C LEU A 383 12.11 -11.80 -50.67
N GLY A 384 13.31 -11.41 -51.11
CA GLY A 384 14.35 -10.84 -50.25
C GLY A 384 14.06 -9.48 -49.61
N ASN A 385 12.96 -8.82 -50.01
CA ASN A 385 12.54 -7.53 -49.48
C ASN A 385 11.28 -7.62 -48.59
N LEU A 386 10.61 -8.78 -48.52
CA LEU A 386 9.49 -8.97 -47.60
C LEU A 386 9.98 -8.96 -46.14
N PRO A 387 9.20 -8.41 -45.18
CA PRO A 387 9.47 -8.56 -43.76
C PRO A 387 9.67 -10.02 -43.36
N GLY A 388 10.75 -10.30 -42.61
CA GLY A 388 11.14 -11.66 -42.25
C GLY A 388 11.67 -12.53 -43.42
N GLY A 389 11.91 -11.96 -44.59
CA GLY A 389 12.61 -12.59 -45.73
C GLY A 389 11.85 -13.68 -46.48
N SER A 390 10.60 -13.97 -46.13
CA SER A 390 9.77 -14.99 -46.79
C SER A 390 8.27 -14.68 -46.69
N ILE A 391 7.47 -15.24 -47.61
CA ILE A 391 6.01 -15.15 -47.54
C ILE A 391 5.48 -15.85 -46.27
N GLY A 392 6.07 -16.97 -45.86
CA GLY A 392 5.65 -17.67 -44.63
C GLY A 392 5.85 -16.80 -43.38
N SER A 393 6.99 -16.11 -43.29
CA SER A 393 7.28 -15.14 -42.22
C SER A 393 6.26 -14.00 -42.22
N MET A 394 6.06 -13.36 -43.39
CA MET A 394 5.16 -12.22 -43.55
C MET A 394 3.70 -12.59 -43.26
N LEU A 395 3.20 -13.72 -43.77
CA LEU A 395 1.83 -14.19 -43.51
C LEU A 395 1.64 -14.57 -42.04
N LYS A 396 2.62 -15.20 -41.37
CA LYS A 396 2.54 -15.48 -39.94
C LYS A 396 2.47 -14.18 -39.14
N THR A 397 3.33 -13.19 -39.43
CA THR A 397 3.24 -11.88 -38.79
C THR A 397 1.88 -11.23 -39.04
N ALA A 398 1.37 -11.21 -40.27
CA ALA A 398 0.08 -10.60 -40.58
C ALA A 398 -1.10 -11.30 -39.87
N TYR A 399 -1.04 -12.64 -39.72
CA TYR A 399 -2.03 -13.46 -39.03
C TYR A 399 -2.04 -13.19 -37.52
N VAL A 400 -0.86 -13.25 -36.87
CA VAL A 400 -0.71 -12.97 -35.44
C VAL A 400 -1.26 -11.59 -35.11
N ASN A 401 -0.97 -10.59 -35.95
CA ASN A 401 -1.33 -9.18 -35.73
C ASN A 401 -2.76 -8.81 -36.18
N ALA A 402 -3.60 -9.82 -36.46
CA ALA A 402 -5.00 -9.67 -36.85
C ALA A 402 -5.98 -10.20 -35.79
N TRP A 403 -5.51 -10.42 -34.57
CA TRP A 403 -6.31 -10.83 -33.43
C TRP A 403 -6.52 -9.64 -32.49
N SER A 404 -7.69 -8.99 -32.56
CA SER A 404 -7.97 -7.81 -31.73
C SER A 404 -8.11 -8.17 -30.24
N GLU A 405 -8.56 -9.38 -29.94
CA GLU A 405 -8.67 -9.92 -28.58
C GLU A 405 -7.96 -11.28 -28.53
N LEU A 406 -7.04 -11.48 -27.59
CA LEU A 406 -6.34 -12.75 -27.39
C LEU A 406 -6.54 -13.28 -25.98
N THR A 407 -6.95 -14.55 -25.88
CA THR A 407 -6.90 -15.31 -24.62
C THR A 407 -5.73 -16.29 -24.68
N VAL A 408 -4.82 -16.18 -23.70
CA VAL A 408 -3.72 -17.12 -23.48
C VAL A 408 -4.07 -18.03 -22.30
N ALA A 409 -3.72 -19.31 -22.39
CA ALA A 409 -3.84 -20.26 -21.30
C ALA A 409 -2.50 -20.96 -21.04
N GLY A 410 -2.21 -21.19 -19.76
CA GLY A 410 -1.15 -22.07 -19.31
C GLY A 410 -1.54 -23.54 -19.42
N THR A 411 -0.96 -24.34 -18.52
CA THR A 411 -0.89 -25.79 -18.62
C THR A 411 -1.67 -26.45 -17.47
N SER A 412 -1.03 -27.40 -16.77
CA SER A 412 -1.50 -27.96 -15.51
C SER A 412 -0.35 -28.14 -14.52
N SER A 413 0.63 -27.23 -14.60
CA SER A 413 1.81 -27.12 -13.76
C SER A 413 2.33 -25.69 -13.78
N ASP A 414 2.79 -25.19 -12.64
CA ASP A 414 3.37 -23.86 -12.39
C ASP A 414 3.99 -23.18 -13.63
N ASP A 415 3.26 -22.20 -14.19
CA ASP A 415 3.59 -21.47 -15.42
C ASP A 415 4.18 -20.06 -15.14
N ASP A 416 5.18 -19.64 -15.92
CA ASP A 416 5.80 -18.30 -15.85
C ASP A 416 5.44 -17.46 -17.09
N PHE A 417 4.53 -16.50 -16.91
CA PHE A 417 4.10 -15.52 -17.90
C PHE A 417 4.92 -14.24 -17.78
N LEU A 418 5.69 -13.90 -18.81
CA LEU A 418 6.44 -12.64 -18.90
C LEU A 418 5.92 -11.78 -20.06
N ILE A 419 5.52 -10.56 -19.75
CA ILE A 419 4.91 -9.61 -20.69
C ILE A 419 5.75 -8.32 -20.72
N ARG A 420 6.19 -7.93 -21.92
CA ARG A 420 7.05 -6.74 -22.13
C ARG A 420 6.78 -6.06 -23.46
N LEU A 421 7.30 -4.84 -23.62
CA LEU A 421 7.21 -4.07 -24.87
C LEU A 421 8.43 -4.31 -25.77
N ASP A 422 8.22 -4.79 -27.00
CA ASP A 422 9.25 -4.75 -28.05
C ASP A 422 9.07 -3.50 -28.92
N ASN A 423 10.17 -2.76 -29.13
CA ASN A 423 10.23 -1.60 -30.02
C ASN A 423 11.33 -1.75 -31.09
N ASN A 424 11.88 -2.95 -31.25
CA ASN A 424 12.92 -3.27 -32.23
C ASN A 424 12.35 -3.89 -33.52
N GLY A 425 11.13 -4.44 -33.46
CA GLY A 425 10.40 -4.98 -34.61
C GLY A 425 9.87 -3.93 -35.60
N PHE A 426 8.96 -4.38 -36.48
CA PHE A 426 8.37 -3.56 -37.55
C PHE A 426 7.42 -2.46 -37.05
N ARG A 427 6.81 -2.67 -35.88
CA ARG A 427 5.99 -1.69 -35.13
C ARG A 427 6.25 -1.85 -33.63
N PRO A 428 5.95 -0.82 -32.80
CA PRO A 428 5.80 -1.00 -31.35
C PRO A 428 4.84 -2.14 -31.04
N SER A 429 5.29 -3.07 -30.20
CA SER A 429 4.65 -4.36 -29.98
C SER A 429 4.66 -4.74 -28.50
N ILE A 430 3.77 -5.64 -28.12
CA ILE A 430 3.83 -6.45 -26.91
C ILE A 430 4.42 -7.81 -27.29
N GLU A 431 5.38 -8.29 -26.50
CA GLU A 431 5.88 -9.66 -26.54
C GLU A 431 5.28 -10.44 -25.36
N VAL A 432 4.71 -11.61 -25.65
CA VAL A 432 4.22 -12.55 -24.64
C VAL A 432 5.11 -13.78 -24.62
N VAL A 433 5.70 -14.04 -23.45
CA VAL A 433 6.60 -15.15 -23.18
C VAL A 433 5.93 -16.06 -22.15
N LEU A 434 5.92 -17.38 -22.41
CA LEU A 434 5.44 -18.41 -21.49
C LEU A 434 6.57 -19.42 -21.25
N ASN A 435 6.91 -19.66 -19.98
CA ASN A 435 7.98 -20.60 -19.57
C ASN A 435 9.33 -20.34 -20.28
N GLY A 436 9.67 -19.08 -20.50
CA GLY A 436 10.88 -18.64 -21.20
C GLY A 436 10.86 -18.78 -22.73
N ALA A 437 9.75 -19.21 -23.34
CA ALA A 437 9.56 -19.24 -24.78
C ALA A 437 8.69 -18.05 -25.24
N THR A 438 9.15 -17.26 -26.21
CA THR A 438 8.31 -16.25 -26.87
C THR A 438 7.25 -16.94 -27.71
N GLU A 439 6.00 -16.88 -27.27
CA GLU A 439 4.88 -17.53 -27.96
C GLU A 439 4.36 -16.64 -29.11
N PHE A 440 4.26 -15.32 -28.89
CA PHE A 440 3.97 -14.35 -29.96
C PHE A 440 4.45 -12.92 -29.66
N ILE A 441 4.48 -12.10 -30.72
CA ILE A 441 4.70 -10.64 -30.68
C ILE A 441 3.55 -9.98 -31.43
N HIS A 442 2.79 -9.11 -30.76
CA HIS A 442 1.60 -8.44 -31.28
C HIS A 442 1.77 -6.91 -31.30
N TRP A 443 1.37 -6.27 -32.39
CA TRP A 443 1.44 -4.82 -32.60
C TRP A 443 0.43 -4.12 -31.70
N ILE A 444 0.84 -2.98 -31.16
CA ILE A 444 0.07 -2.21 -30.18
C ILE A 444 -1.13 -1.50 -30.82
N ASP A 445 -1.05 -1.17 -32.12
CA ASP A 445 -2.06 -0.40 -32.84
C ASP A 445 -3.15 -1.26 -33.52
N THR A 446 -3.13 -2.57 -33.29
CA THR A 446 -4.14 -3.53 -33.78
C THR A 446 -4.71 -4.44 -32.68
N PHE A 447 -4.49 -4.10 -31.40
CA PHE A 447 -4.81 -4.95 -30.25
C PHE A 447 -5.69 -4.20 -29.25
N ASP A 448 -6.83 -4.79 -28.88
CA ASP A 448 -7.80 -4.21 -27.95
C ASP A 448 -7.71 -4.85 -26.55
N SER A 449 -7.51 -6.18 -26.44
CA SER A 449 -7.37 -6.85 -25.14
C SER A 449 -6.53 -8.14 -25.12
N LEU A 450 -5.86 -8.37 -23.98
CA LEU A 450 -5.18 -9.61 -23.62
C LEU A 450 -5.79 -10.19 -22.34
N THR A 451 -6.19 -11.46 -22.40
CA THR A 451 -6.54 -12.26 -21.22
C THR A 451 -5.48 -13.33 -21.01
N LEU A 452 -4.95 -13.44 -19.79
CA LEU A 452 -4.03 -14.49 -19.36
C LEU A 452 -4.75 -15.39 -18.37
N ASN A 453 -4.73 -16.70 -18.57
CA ASN A 453 -5.19 -17.69 -17.60
C ASN A 453 -4.02 -18.59 -17.24
N GLY A 454 -3.71 -18.75 -15.94
CA GLY A 454 -2.75 -19.72 -15.45
C GLY A 454 -3.27 -21.14 -15.68
N GLY A 455 -4.11 -21.62 -14.77
CA GLY A 455 -4.95 -22.80 -15.00
C GLY A 455 -4.97 -23.76 -13.82
N PHE A 456 -3.89 -24.52 -13.65
CA PHE A 456 -3.58 -25.28 -12.43
C PHE A 456 -2.07 -25.23 -12.21
N GLY A 457 -1.63 -24.62 -11.11
CA GLY A 457 -0.21 -24.38 -10.85
C GLY A 457 -0.06 -23.33 -9.76
N ASN A 458 1.17 -22.95 -9.44
CA ASN A 458 1.45 -21.71 -8.70
C ASN A 458 1.99 -20.70 -9.71
N ASP A 459 1.09 -20.05 -10.43
CA ASP A 459 1.38 -19.41 -11.71
C ASP A 459 1.86 -17.97 -11.49
N THR A 460 2.92 -17.58 -12.19
CA THR A 460 3.58 -16.27 -12.03
C THR A 460 3.33 -15.39 -13.24
N PHE A 461 2.95 -14.13 -13.01
CA PHE A 461 2.69 -13.14 -14.06
C PHE A 461 3.53 -11.88 -13.84
N THR A 462 4.58 -11.72 -14.66
CA THR A 462 5.51 -10.59 -14.60
C THR A 462 5.20 -9.60 -15.73
N ILE A 463 4.69 -8.41 -15.37
CA ILE A 463 4.37 -7.35 -16.33
C ILE A 463 5.51 -6.31 -16.33
N GLU A 464 6.55 -6.51 -17.14
CA GLU A 464 7.67 -5.56 -17.25
C GLU A 464 7.28 -4.26 -17.96
N GLY A 465 6.35 -4.33 -18.91
CA GLY A 465 5.88 -3.19 -19.70
C GLY A 465 4.57 -3.49 -20.44
N TRP A 466 3.70 -2.49 -20.53
CA TRP A 466 2.35 -2.58 -21.07
C TRP A 466 1.94 -1.25 -21.72
N ASN A 467 0.84 -1.22 -22.47
CA ASN A 467 0.23 0.02 -22.95
C ASN A 467 -1.22 0.14 -22.45
N PRO A 468 -1.58 1.18 -21.68
CA PRO A 468 -2.92 1.36 -21.12
C PRO A 468 -4.00 1.77 -22.13
N SER A 469 -3.76 1.59 -23.44
CA SER A 469 -4.80 1.55 -24.47
C SER A 469 -5.36 0.15 -24.73
N ILE A 470 -4.84 -0.87 -24.05
CA ILE A 470 -5.14 -2.29 -24.26
C ILE A 470 -5.56 -2.89 -22.92
N ASP A 471 -6.74 -3.51 -22.86
CA ASP A 471 -7.26 -4.10 -21.63
C ASP A 471 -6.45 -5.36 -21.26
N LEU A 472 -6.05 -5.47 -19.99
CA LEU A 472 -5.28 -6.60 -19.45
C LEU A 472 -6.05 -7.30 -18.33
N ASN A 473 -6.41 -8.57 -18.57
CA ASN A 473 -7.11 -9.40 -17.59
C ASN A 473 -6.25 -10.62 -17.25
N ILE A 474 -6.05 -10.90 -15.95
CA ILE A 474 -5.29 -12.05 -15.47
C ILE A 474 -6.18 -12.90 -14.57
N ASN A 475 -6.23 -14.21 -14.82
CA ASN A 475 -6.87 -15.21 -13.99
C ASN A 475 -5.83 -16.25 -13.55
N GLY A 476 -5.55 -16.39 -12.26
CA GLY A 476 -4.68 -17.46 -11.75
C GLY A 476 -5.36 -18.83 -11.89
N SER A 477 -6.49 -18.96 -11.19
CA SER A 477 -7.50 -20.04 -11.16
C SER A 477 -7.33 -21.06 -10.03
N PHE A 478 -6.27 -21.87 -10.01
CA PHE A 478 -6.11 -22.99 -9.08
C PHE A 478 -4.66 -23.20 -8.59
N GLY A 479 -4.30 -22.44 -7.56
CA GLY A 479 -3.11 -22.62 -6.73
C GLY A 479 -2.74 -21.29 -6.09
N ASN A 480 -1.47 -21.11 -5.73
CA ASN A 480 -1.01 -19.89 -5.06
C ASN A 480 -0.34 -18.96 -6.09
N ASP A 481 -1.15 -18.14 -6.76
CA ASP A 481 -0.74 -17.41 -7.95
C ASP A 481 -0.13 -16.03 -7.61
N ALA A 482 0.79 -15.54 -8.46
CA ALA A 482 1.65 -14.39 -8.13
C ALA A 482 1.77 -13.38 -9.27
N VAL A 483 1.26 -12.17 -9.07
CA VAL A 483 1.33 -11.07 -10.06
C VAL A 483 2.33 -10.01 -9.62
N SER A 484 3.33 -9.75 -10.47
CA SER A 484 4.34 -8.70 -10.30
C SER A 484 4.11 -7.57 -11.30
N VAL A 485 3.47 -6.50 -10.84
CA VAL A 485 3.15 -5.32 -11.67
C VAL A 485 4.38 -4.42 -11.74
N MET A 486 4.86 -4.17 -12.97
CA MET A 486 5.86 -3.15 -13.32
C MET A 486 7.16 -3.19 -12.49
N PRO A 487 7.81 -4.34 -12.22
CA PRO A 487 9.00 -4.40 -11.35
C PRO A 487 10.21 -3.60 -11.91
N GLY A 488 10.28 -3.43 -13.23
CA GLY A 488 11.30 -2.62 -13.92
C GLY A 488 10.89 -1.15 -14.12
N VAL A 489 9.73 -0.91 -14.77
CA VAL A 489 9.23 0.44 -15.08
C VAL A 489 8.74 1.20 -13.85
N ARG A 490 8.17 0.50 -12.87
CA ARG A 490 7.73 1.00 -11.55
C ARG A 490 6.76 2.18 -11.62
N ASN A 491 5.79 2.10 -12.52
CA ASN A 491 4.73 3.09 -12.64
C ASN A 491 3.43 2.41 -13.10
N ILE A 492 2.36 2.53 -12.31
CA ILE A 492 1.09 1.80 -12.55
C ILE A 492 0.16 2.48 -13.56
N GLU A 493 0.47 3.68 -14.07
CA GLU A 493 -0.27 4.27 -15.21
C GLU A 493 -0.20 3.37 -16.45
N TRP A 494 0.90 2.64 -16.62
CA TRP A 494 1.10 1.75 -17.75
C TRP A 494 0.19 0.51 -17.73
N VAL A 495 -0.40 0.15 -16.58
CA VAL A 495 -1.40 -0.93 -16.42
C VAL A 495 -2.79 -0.41 -16.03
N ASN A 496 -3.11 0.86 -16.31
CA ASN A 496 -4.41 1.40 -15.89
C ASN A 496 -5.59 0.61 -16.49
N GLY A 497 -6.47 0.10 -15.64
CA GLY A 497 -7.61 -0.75 -16.04
C GLY A 497 -7.35 -2.25 -15.90
N MET A 498 -6.12 -2.66 -15.59
CA MET A 498 -5.75 -4.06 -15.38
C MET A 498 -6.59 -4.72 -14.28
N THR A 499 -7.00 -5.97 -14.53
CA THR A 499 -7.66 -6.82 -13.53
C THR A 499 -6.84 -8.08 -13.22
N PHE A 500 -6.81 -8.48 -11.95
CA PHE A 500 -6.28 -9.78 -11.50
C PHE A 500 -7.29 -10.52 -10.62
N ASN A 501 -7.69 -11.70 -11.05
CA ASN A 501 -8.50 -12.64 -10.29
C ASN A 501 -7.61 -13.84 -9.93
N GLY A 502 -7.15 -13.96 -8.68
CA GLY A 502 -6.32 -15.09 -8.23
C GLY A 502 -7.14 -16.37 -8.29
N GLY A 503 -7.98 -16.60 -7.29
CA GLY A 503 -9.17 -17.45 -7.41
C GLY A 503 -9.29 -18.49 -6.32
N THR A 504 -8.33 -19.43 -6.23
CA THR A 504 -8.33 -20.47 -5.19
C THR A 504 -6.94 -20.93 -4.73
N GLY A 505 -6.29 -20.12 -3.89
CA GLY A 505 -5.16 -20.53 -3.05
C GLY A 505 -4.84 -19.49 -1.97
N ASP A 506 -3.55 -19.28 -1.72
CA ASP A 506 -3.05 -18.06 -1.06
C ASP A 506 -2.43 -17.14 -2.14
N ASP A 507 -3.27 -16.38 -2.84
CA ASP A 507 -2.87 -15.59 -4.01
C ASP A 507 -2.13 -14.30 -3.63
N SER A 508 -1.35 -13.73 -4.55
CA SER A 508 -0.46 -12.59 -4.27
C SER A 508 -0.32 -11.55 -5.39
N LEU A 509 -0.27 -10.27 -5.01
CA LEU A 509 -0.11 -9.12 -5.91
C LEU A 509 0.94 -8.13 -5.37
N VAL A 510 1.96 -7.85 -6.18
CA VAL A 510 3.00 -6.86 -5.90
C VAL A 510 2.83 -5.65 -6.84
N VAL A 511 2.67 -4.46 -6.27
CA VAL A 511 2.35 -3.21 -6.98
C VAL A 511 3.48 -2.20 -6.82
N ASN A 512 4.19 -1.91 -7.92
CA ASN A 512 5.37 -1.03 -7.95
C ASN A 512 5.06 0.31 -8.63
N ASP A 513 5.08 1.41 -7.88
CA ASP A 513 4.88 2.78 -8.41
C ASP A 513 6.01 3.77 -8.06
N GLN A 514 7.21 3.27 -7.72
CA GLN A 514 8.34 4.08 -7.25
C GLN A 514 8.81 5.17 -8.25
N ASN A 515 8.52 5.02 -9.55
CA ASN A 515 8.81 5.99 -10.62
C ASN A 515 7.60 6.89 -10.95
N ASN A 516 6.74 7.20 -9.98
CA ASN A 516 5.66 8.17 -10.10
C ASN A 516 6.20 9.56 -10.55
N PRO A 517 5.84 10.07 -11.75
CA PRO A 517 6.57 11.15 -12.43
C PRO A 517 6.11 12.56 -12.01
N TYR A 518 5.12 12.67 -11.12
CA TYR A 518 4.36 13.89 -10.91
C TYR A 518 4.68 14.56 -9.56
N SER A 519 5.21 15.78 -9.60
CA SER A 519 5.53 16.58 -8.41
C SER A 519 4.35 17.35 -7.79
N ASN A 520 3.11 17.01 -8.18
CA ASN A 520 1.90 17.72 -7.74
C ASN A 520 1.05 16.83 -6.82
N ALA A 521 1.04 17.16 -5.53
CA ALA A 521 0.28 16.44 -4.50
C ALA A 521 -1.19 16.16 -4.85
N ALA A 522 -1.84 17.07 -5.59
CA ALA A 522 -3.25 16.95 -5.97
C ALA A 522 -3.50 16.15 -7.27
N LEU A 523 -2.48 15.50 -7.85
CA LEU A 523 -2.60 14.73 -9.10
C LEU A 523 -2.11 13.27 -9.03
N SER A 524 -1.30 12.90 -8.04
CA SER A 524 -0.53 11.65 -8.11
C SER A 524 -0.16 10.99 -6.79
N ARG A 525 -0.12 11.77 -5.71
CA ARG A 525 0.40 11.34 -4.41
C ARG A 525 -0.64 10.71 -3.50
N ILE A 526 -1.91 10.74 -3.90
CA ILE A 526 -3.01 10.16 -3.13
C ILE A 526 -3.27 8.77 -3.67
N TYR A 527 -2.99 7.76 -2.85
CA TYR A 527 -3.26 6.35 -3.13
C TYR A 527 -4.42 5.86 -2.25
N THR A 528 -5.17 4.90 -2.77
CA THR A 528 -6.14 4.12 -2.00
C THR A 528 -5.80 2.65 -2.15
N ALA A 529 -5.54 1.97 -1.03
CA ALA A 529 -5.42 0.54 -0.95
C ALA A 529 -6.69 -0.04 -0.32
N ALA A 530 -7.29 -1.02 -0.99
CA ALA A 530 -8.47 -1.74 -0.52
C ALA A 530 -8.35 -3.23 -0.88
N SER A 531 -9.13 -4.08 -0.23
CA SER A 531 -9.21 -5.53 -0.40
C SER A 531 -9.73 -6.03 -1.77
N GLY A 532 -9.64 -5.20 -2.81
CA GLY A 532 -10.03 -5.48 -4.19
C GLY A 532 -9.55 -4.43 -5.21
N SER A 533 -8.72 -3.46 -4.79
CA SER A 533 -8.03 -2.55 -5.71
C SER A 533 -6.88 -1.79 -5.05
N VAL A 534 -5.89 -1.45 -5.86
CA VAL A 534 -4.99 -0.31 -5.61
C VAL A 534 -5.33 0.76 -6.64
N ALA A 535 -5.51 2.00 -6.17
CA ALA A 535 -5.82 3.14 -7.02
C ALA A 535 -4.95 4.35 -6.67
N ARG A 536 -4.65 5.17 -7.68
CA ARG A 536 -4.19 6.56 -7.51
C ARG A 536 -4.79 7.46 -8.58
N TYR A 537 -4.22 8.66 -8.74
CA TYR A 537 -4.55 9.56 -9.83
C TYR A 537 -3.36 9.78 -10.78
N ALA A 538 -3.67 10.28 -11.97
CA ALA A 538 -2.73 10.78 -12.97
C ALA A 538 -3.18 12.14 -13.54
N ALA A 539 -2.24 12.85 -14.16
CA ALA A 539 -2.49 14.15 -14.75
C ALA A 539 -3.28 14.05 -16.07
N HIS A 540 -4.27 14.92 -16.27
CA HIS A 540 -5.03 14.94 -17.51
C HIS A 540 -4.15 15.33 -18.72
N PRO A 541 -4.07 14.55 -19.81
CA PRO A 541 -3.20 14.88 -20.94
C PRO A 541 -3.44 16.27 -21.55
N ALA A 542 -4.70 16.72 -21.58
CA ALA A 542 -5.04 18.07 -22.06
C ALA A 542 -4.98 19.18 -20.98
N PHE A 543 -4.88 18.83 -19.69
CA PHE A 543 -4.88 19.78 -18.56
C PHE A 543 -3.89 19.37 -17.45
N PRO A 544 -2.61 19.09 -17.74
CA PRO A 544 -1.72 18.36 -16.82
C PRO A 544 -1.31 19.13 -15.55
N GLY A 545 -1.65 20.42 -15.45
CA GLY A 545 -1.47 21.23 -14.25
C GLY A 545 -2.75 21.51 -13.45
N ASN A 546 -3.88 20.88 -13.78
CA ASN A 546 -5.17 21.18 -13.14
C ASN A 546 -5.76 19.93 -12.43
N PRO A 547 -5.76 19.88 -11.08
CA PRO A 547 -6.26 18.73 -10.33
C PRO A 547 -7.78 18.52 -10.44
N ALA A 548 -8.55 19.49 -10.95
CA ALA A 548 -9.98 19.31 -11.20
C ALA A 548 -10.32 18.38 -12.39
N PHE A 549 -9.30 17.81 -13.06
CA PHE A 549 -9.47 16.93 -14.22
C PHE A 549 -8.64 15.63 -14.13
N SER A 550 -8.15 15.24 -12.94
CA SER A 550 -7.36 14.02 -12.77
C SER A 550 -8.05 12.77 -13.35
N ILE A 551 -7.25 11.85 -13.88
CA ILE A 551 -7.71 10.55 -14.37
C ILE A 551 -7.43 9.52 -13.26
N PRO A 552 -8.40 8.68 -12.87
CA PRO A 552 -8.12 7.57 -11.95
C PRO A 552 -7.23 6.53 -12.64
N VAL A 553 -6.23 6.06 -11.91
CA VAL A 553 -5.39 4.92 -12.27
C VAL A 553 -5.75 3.80 -11.32
N VAL A 554 -6.20 2.65 -11.83
CA VAL A 554 -6.70 1.55 -11.01
C VAL A 554 -6.13 0.22 -11.49
N VAL A 555 -5.60 -0.56 -10.55
CA VAL A 555 -5.39 -2.00 -10.66
C VAL A 555 -6.47 -2.66 -9.81
N GLY A 556 -7.41 -3.35 -10.45
CA GLY A 556 -8.51 -4.04 -9.77
C GLY A 556 -8.17 -5.51 -9.50
N PHE A 557 -8.66 -6.07 -8.40
CA PHE A 557 -8.45 -7.49 -8.13
C PHE A 557 -9.54 -8.17 -7.29
N SER A 558 -9.60 -9.50 -7.34
CA SER A 558 -10.52 -10.34 -6.57
C SER A 558 -9.90 -11.70 -6.24
N GLY A 559 -10.14 -12.24 -5.04
CA GLY A 559 -9.47 -13.47 -4.61
C GLY A 559 -7.95 -13.28 -4.58
N VAL A 560 -7.50 -12.34 -3.75
CA VAL A 560 -6.08 -12.07 -3.51
C VAL A 560 -5.89 -11.93 -2.01
N GLU A 561 -5.11 -12.83 -1.44
CA GLU A 561 -4.82 -12.89 -0.01
C GLU A 561 -3.71 -11.90 0.34
N ASN A 562 -2.67 -11.83 -0.50
CA ASN A 562 -1.43 -11.14 -0.18
C ASN A 562 -1.21 -9.91 -1.06
N LEU A 563 -1.03 -8.73 -0.45
CA LEU A 563 -0.82 -7.46 -1.14
C LEU A 563 0.47 -6.78 -0.67
N ASP A 564 1.37 -6.48 -1.60
CA ASP A 564 2.56 -5.67 -1.34
C ASP A 564 2.53 -4.42 -2.24
N LEU A 565 2.29 -3.25 -1.63
CA LEU A 565 2.25 -1.96 -2.30
C LEU A 565 3.51 -1.16 -1.95
N THR A 566 4.23 -0.66 -2.95
CA THR A 566 5.33 0.29 -2.74
C THR A 566 5.13 1.54 -3.61
N THR A 567 4.99 2.71 -2.96
CA THR A 567 4.67 4.00 -3.62
C THR A 567 5.93 4.83 -3.97
N GLY A 568 5.80 6.15 -4.11
CA GLY A 568 6.79 7.01 -4.75
C GLY A 568 8.02 7.39 -3.92
N ALA A 569 8.79 8.36 -4.40
CA ALA A 569 9.86 9.02 -3.64
C ALA A 569 9.51 10.51 -3.41
N GLN A 570 8.31 10.73 -2.87
CA GLN A 570 7.75 12.03 -2.53
C GLN A 570 6.76 11.87 -1.35
N GLN A 571 6.47 12.97 -0.63
CA GLN A 571 5.43 13.08 0.42
C GLN A 571 4.06 12.56 -0.05
N ASP A 572 3.86 11.26 0.07
CA ASP A 572 2.74 10.49 -0.47
C ASP A 572 1.70 10.20 0.64
N VAL A 573 0.43 10.13 0.25
CA VAL A 573 -0.72 9.98 1.15
C VAL A 573 -1.44 8.68 0.81
N VAL A 574 -1.25 7.65 1.63
CA VAL A 574 -1.79 6.31 1.37
C VAL A 574 -2.98 6.03 2.28
N SER A 575 -4.18 6.01 1.70
CA SER A 575 -5.40 5.63 2.41
C SER A 575 -5.62 4.13 2.34
N VAL A 576 -5.43 3.43 3.47
CA VAL A 576 -5.69 1.99 3.60
C VAL A 576 -7.11 1.80 4.14
N VAL A 577 -8.03 1.50 3.23
CA VAL A 577 -9.48 1.34 3.51
C VAL A 577 -9.77 -0.05 4.08
N SER A 578 -9.23 -1.08 3.44
CA SER A 578 -9.29 -2.46 3.90
C SER A 578 -8.09 -3.27 3.41
N LYS A 579 -7.73 -4.28 4.18
CA LYS A 579 -6.67 -5.25 3.92
C LYS A 579 -7.23 -6.52 3.22
N THR A 580 -6.39 -7.19 2.46
CA THR A 580 -6.64 -8.52 1.84
C THR A 580 -6.60 -9.67 2.87
N SER A 581 -7.04 -10.87 2.48
CA SER A 581 -7.29 -11.98 3.42
C SER A 581 -6.04 -12.52 4.17
N GLY A 582 -4.84 -12.29 3.64
CA GLY A 582 -3.55 -12.81 4.12
C GLY A 582 -2.62 -11.72 4.67
N GLN A 583 -1.41 -11.57 4.11
CA GLN A 583 -0.48 -10.49 4.46
C GLN A 583 -0.76 -9.24 3.62
N ALA A 584 -0.83 -8.06 4.23
CA ALA A 584 -0.82 -6.81 3.47
C ALA A 584 0.26 -5.88 4.01
N ARG A 585 1.12 -5.39 3.11
CA ARG A 585 2.19 -4.44 3.42
C ARG A 585 2.11 -3.21 2.53
N VAL A 586 2.24 -2.05 3.15
CA VAL A 586 2.39 -0.75 2.47
C VAL A 586 3.78 -0.20 2.79
N ARG A 587 4.56 0.12 1.75
CA ARG A 587 5.81 0.87 1.88
C ARG A 587 5.68 2.21 1.18
N THR A 588 5.91 3.34 1.86
CA THR A 588 5.60 4.65 1.27
C THR A 588 6.73 5.20 0.42
N GLY A 589 7.97 5.17 0.92
CA GLY A 589 9.18 5.37 0.12
C GLY A 589 10.14 6.40 0.70
N ASN A 590 10.63 7.35 -0.11
CA ASN A 590 11.40 8.48 0.46
C ASN A 590 10.49 9.71 0.45
N GLY A 591 10.09 10.22 1.61
CA GLY A 591 9.13 11.31 1.69
C GLY A 591 8.92 11.79 3.13
N ASP A 592 8.01 12.74 3.30
CA ASP A 592 7.39 13.00 4.61
C ASP A 592 5.94 12.54 4.43
N ASP A 593 5.72 11.23 4.60
CA ASP A 593 4.53 10.53 4.09
C ASP A 593 3.41 10.47 5.13
N THR A 594 2.18 10.21 4.69
CA THR A 594 1.01 10.13 5.56
C THR A 594 0.15 8.91 5.24
N ILE A 595 0.23 7.90 6.10
CA ILE A 595 -0.57 6.67 6.01
C ILE A 595 -1.86 6.87 6.80
N ILE A 596 -3.01 6.70 6.15
CA ILE A 596 -4.34 6.91 6.72
C ILE A 596 -5.07 5.57 6.76
N VAL A 597 -5.16 4.96 7.94
CA VAL A 597 -5.59 3.58 8.15
C VAL A 597 -7.04 3.55 8.66
N ALA A 598 -7.87 2.72 8.01
CA ALA A 598 -9.26 2.43 8.34
C ALA A 598 -10.23 3.63 8.38
N GLN A 599 -9.81 4.87 8.11
CA GLN A 599 -10.60 6.11 8.28
C GLN A 599 -12.03 6.08 7.74
N SER A 600 -12.28 5.44 6.59
CA SER A 600 -13.61 5.36 5.98
C SER A 600 -14.55 4.35 6.65
N ALA A 601 -14.01 3.39 7.39
CA ALA A 601 -14.75 2.46 8.25
C ALA A 601 -14.78 2.94 9.71
N GLY A 602 -13.72 3.62 10.17
CA GLY A 602 -13.48 3.95 11.58
C GLY A 602 -13.41 2.69 12.46
N ASN A 603 -12.84 1.60 11.96
CA ASN A 603 -12.70 0.36 12.72
C ASN A 603 -11.48 -0.42 12.21
N LEU A 604 -10.51 -0.68 13.09
CA LEU A 604 -9.28 -1.40 12.74
C LEU A 604 -9.51 -2.87 12.31
N GLU A 605 -10.68 -3.47 12.54
CA GLU A 605 -11.01 -4.80 11.98
C GLU A 605 -10.89 -4.89 10.46
N THR A 606 -10.95 -3.78 9.71
CA THR A 606 -10.77 -3.83 8.25
C THR A 606 -9.30 -3.97 7.84
N VAL A 607 -8.35 -3.88 8.77
CA VAL A 607 -6.90 -3.81 8.53
C VAL A 607 -6.07 -4.72 9.44
N ASP A 608 -6.68 -5.72 10.09
CA ASP A 608 -6.02 -6.56 11.09
C ASP A 608 -4.74 -7.27 10.58
N GLY A 609 -3.59 -6.99 11.20
CA GLY A 609 -2.27 -7.45 10.77
C GLY A 609 -1.76 -6.73 9.51
N LEU A 610 -2.09 -5.45 9.34
CA LEU A 610 -1.48 -4.57 8.34
C LEU A 610 -0.04 -4.24 8.77
N GLU A 611 0.90 -4.35 7.83
CA GLU A 611 2.29 -3.88 8.00
C GLU A 611 2.52 -2.57 7.24
N VAL A 612 3.17 -1.60 7.88
CA VAL A 612 3.56 -0.32 7.28
C VAL A 612 5.08 -0.10 7.40
N ASP A 613 5.68 0.42 6.33
CA ASP A 613 7.10 0.80 6.27
C ASP A 613 7.20 2.21 5.66
N GLY A 614 7.36 3.25 6.49
CA GLY A 614 7.48 4.64 6.01
C GLY A 614 8.77 4.88 5.22
N GLN A 615 9.80 4.10 5.55
CA GLN A 615 11.15 4.10 5.00
C GLN A 615 12.00 5.34 5.33
N ALA A 616 11.75 6.50 4.72
CA ALA A 616 12.77 7.55 4.71
C ALA A 616 12.27 9.00 4.56
N GLY A 617 11.69 9.55 5.63
CA GLY A 617 11.90 10.96 5.98
C GLY A 617 11.34 11.38 7.33
N LEU A 618 10.09 11.87 7.36
CA LEU A 618 9.35 12.25 8.56
C LEU A 618 7.91 11.76 8.43
N ASP A 619 7.73 10.47 8.62
CA ASP A 619 6.54 9.75 8.22
C ASP A 619 5.49 9.74 9.34
N THR A 620 4.20 9.68 8.96
CA THR A 620 3.06 9.80 9.89
C THR A 620 2.02 8.73 9.63
N ILE A 621 1.67 7.93 10.64
CA ILE A 621 0.56 6.97 10.59
C ILE A 621 -0.64 7.48 11.39
N ARG A 622 -1.83 7.46 10.77
CA ARG A 622 -3.12 7.81 11.38
C ARG A 622 -4.03 6.59 11.47
N LEU A 623 -4.44 6.20 12.67
CA LEU A 623 -5.28 5.03 12.96
C LEU A 623 -6.67 5.48 13.43
N PHE A 624 -7.75 4.97 12.81
CA PHE A 624 -9.12 5.39 13.10
C PHE A 624 -10.03 4.23 13.52
N ASP A 625 -10.56 4.27 14.75
CA ASP A 625 -11.27 3.15 15.37
C ASP A 625 -12.61 3.51 16.06
N HIS A 626 -13.02 4.78 15.94
CA HIS A 626 -14.20 5.39 16.59
C HIS A 626 -15.55 4.67 16.37
N ASN A 627 -15.76 4.01 15.23
CA ASN A 627 -17.00 3.28 14.91
C ASN A 627 -17.03 1.84 15.47
N LYS A 628 -16.05 1.43 16.29
CA LYS A 628 -16.13 0.14 16.99
C LYS A 628 -17.28 0.15 18.00
N ALA A 629 -18.35 -0.59 17.69
CA ALA A 629 -19.47 -0.79 18.59
C ALA A 629 -19.45 -2.17 19.26
N SER A 630 -19.78 -2.21 20.55
CA SER A 630 -20.12 -3.43 21.28
C SER A 630 -21.64 -3.62 21.39
N ALA A 631 -22.09 -4.87 21.54
CA ALA A 631 -23.46 -5.20 21.92
C ALA A 631 -23.67 -5.26 23.45
N ASP A 632 -22.57 -5.24 24.21
CA ASP A 632 -22.53 -5.12 25.67
C ASP A 632 -22.21 -3.66 26.04
N PRO A 633 -23.08 -2.95 26.78
CA PRO A 633 -22.83 -1.56 27.19
C PRO A 633 -21.76 -1.42 28.28
N ASP A 634 -21.41 -2.50 28.98
CA ASP A 634 -20.33 -2.54 29.97
C ASP A 634 -19.00 -3.02 29.34
N ALA A 635 -18.86 -2.90 28.01
CA ALA A 635 -17.65 -3.25 27.28
C ALA A 635 -16.62 -2.12 27.33
N VAL A 636 -15.36 -2.52 27.41
CA VAL A 636 -14.21 -1.63 27.52
C VAL A 636 -13.20 -2.01 26.44
N GLY A 637 -12.85 -1.09 25.55
CA GLY A 637 -11.76 -1.31 24.60
C GLY A 637 -10.41 -1.19 25.30
N GLN A 638 -9.44 -1.90 24.78
CA GLN A 638 -8.17 -2.15 25.42
C GLN A 638 -7.08 -1.98 24.37
N TYR A 639 -6.35 -0.88 24.49
CA TYR A 639 -5.27 -0.53 23.58
C TYR A 639 -3.92 -0.75 24.26
N ASP A 640 -3.00 -1.39 23.55
CA ASP A 640 -1.59 -1.46 23.88
C ASP A 640 -0.82 -0.84 22.72
N VAL A 641 -0.15 0.28 23.01
CA VAL A 641 0.58 1.16 22.07
C VAL A 641 2.08 1.04 22.35
N GLU A 642 2.83 0.72 21.31
CA GLU A 642 4.28 0.55 21.29
C GLU A 642 4.88 1.40 20.16
N SER A 643 6.22 1.54 20.14
CA SER A 643 6.94 2.39 19.18
C SER A 643 6.82 1.96 17.70
N ASP A 644 6.35 0.74 17.47
CA ASP A 644 6.29 0.03 16.19
C ASP A 644 4.99 -0.79 16.00
N ASN A 645 4.01 -0.65 16.91
CA ASN A 645 2.75 -1.40 16.90
C ASN A 645 1.64 -0.68 17.68
N VAL A 646 0.40 -0.75 17.17
CA VAL A 646 -0.81 -0.49 17.97
C VAL A 646 -1.71 -1.71 17.87
N SER A 647 -2.08 -2.25 19.03
CA SER A 647 -2.99 -3.39 19.12
C SER A 647 -4.23 -3.08 19.96
N ARG A 648 -5.38 -3.65 19.56
CA ARG A 648 -6.68 -3.45 20.20
C ARG A 648 -7.40 -4.76 20.44
N TYR A 649 -7.86 -4.99 21.66
CA TYR A 649 -8.91 -5.97 21.97
C TYR A 649 -10.10 -5.31 22.69
N VAL A 650 -11.23 -6.01 22.78
CA VAL A 650 -12.40 -5.54 23.55
C VAL A 650 -12.69 -6.53 24.67
N SER A 651 -12.93 -6.00 25.86
CA SER A 651 -13.20 -6.76 27.08
C SER A 651 -14.63 -6.51 27.58
N SER A 652 -15.22 -7.48 28.28
CA SER A 652 -16.61 -7.44 28.72
C SER A 652 -16.82 -8.13 30.07
N LEU A 653 -17.80 -7.65 30.83
CA LEU A 653 -17.95 -7.92 32.27
C LEU A 653 -18.51 -9.31 32.55
N GLY A 654 -17.62 -10.31 32.52
CA GLY A 654 -17.93 -11.73 32.66
C GLY A 654 -17.22 -12.64 31.65
N SER A 655 -16.56 -12.07 30.64
CA SER A 655 -15.75 -12.81 29.68
C SER A 655 -14.39 -13.18 30.28
N VAL A 656 -14.36 -14.24 31.10
CA VAL A 656 -13.11 -14.82 31.63
C VAL A 656 -12.45 -15.71 30.56
N SER A 657 -12.05 -15.09 29.43
CA SER A 657 -11.21 -15.73 28.43
C SER A 657 -9.74 -15.50 28.73
N GLY A 658 -9.20 -16.30 29.67
CA GLY A 658 -7.75 -16.40 29.82
C GLY A 658 -7.16 -17.18 28.64
N VAL A 659 -6.04 -16.69 28.11
CA VAL A 659 -5.39 -17.09 26.85
C VAL A 659 -6.09 -16.55 25.60
N GLY A 660 -5.38 -15.69 24.86
CA GLY A 660 -5.63 -15.38 23.45
C GLY A 660 -7.06 -14.96 23.10
N ALA A 661 -7.44 -13.73 23.46
CA ALA A 661 -8.36 -13.01 22.59
C ALA A 661 -7.54 -12.52 21.40
N ASP A 662 -7.90 -12.91 20.18
CA ASP A 662 -7.23 -12.46 18.96
C ASP A 662 -7.44 -10.94 18.84
N GLY A 663 -6.38 -10.18 19.12
CA GLY A 663 -6.39 -8.73 19.13
C GLY A 663 -6.05 -8.18 17.75
N VAL A 664 -6.75 -7.12 17.35
CA VAL A 664 -6.53 -6.44 16.08
C VAL A 664 -5.22 -5.67 16.13
N GLY A 665 -4.29 -5.92 15.21
CA GLY A 665 -2.97 -5.26 15.17
C GLY A 665 -2.73 -4.40 13.93
N VAL A 666 -1.96 -3.33 14.09
CA VAL A 666 -1.30 -2.61 12.98
C VAL A 666 0.17 -2.41 13.34
N GLU A 667 1.05 -3.10 12.62
CA GLU A 667 2.51 -3.03 12.77
C GLU A 667 3.07 -1.94 11.86
N PHE A 668 4.00 -1.12 12.35
CA PHE A 668 4.63 -0.05 11.57
C PHE A 668 6.10 0.11 11.90
N SER A 669 6.92 0.33 10.88
CA SER A 669 8.37 0.50 10.99
C SER A 669 8.82 1.72 10.19
N GLN A 670 9.86 2.40 10.66
CA GLN A 670 10.36 3.65 10.05
C GLN A 670 9.20 4.67 9.90
N VAL A 671 8.54 4.98 11.02
CA VAL A 671 7.47 5.98 11.12
C VAL A 671 7.73 6.84 12.36
N GLU A 672 7.86 8.15 12.16
CA GLU A 672 8.22 9.09 13.21
C GLU A 672 7.03 9.53 14.07
N ASN A 673 5.83 9.62 13.49
CA ASN A 673 4.65 10.21 14.15
C ASN A 673 3.44 9.25 14.11
N LEU A 674 2.72 9.17 15.23
CA LEU A 674 1.52 8.35 15.40
C LEU A 674 0.33 9.23 15.80
N GLU A 675 -0.82 9.04 15.16
CA GLU A 675 -2.10 9.66 15.52
C GLU A 675 -3.16 8.55 15.67
N LEU A 676 -3.59 8.26 16.89
CA LEU A 676 -4.63 7.24 17.18
C LEU A 676 -5.95 7.92 17.55
N THR A 677 -7.04 7.57 16.87
CA THR A 677 -8.41 7.78 17.35
C THR A 677 -8.97 6.44 17.84
N ALA A 678 -9.16 6.33 19.16
CA ALA A 678 -9.77 5.17 19.81
C ALA A 678 -11.32 5.16 19.62
N THR A 679 -12.10 4.53 20.51
CA THR A 679 -13.52 4.21 20.28
C THR A 679 -14.50 5.23 20.91
N ASP A 680 -15.79 5.11 20.57
CA ASP A 680 -16.88 5.74 21.33
C ASP A 680 -17.35 4.83 22.51
N MET A 681 -16.41 4.15 23.20
CA MET A 681 -16.62 3.36 24.41
C MET A 681 -15.67 3.83 25.51
N VAL A 682 -15.84 3.32 26.74
CA VAL A 682 -14.80 3.48 27.78
C VAL A 682 -13.54 2.73 27.34
N ASP A 683 -12.43 3.44 27.18
CA ASP A 683 -11.17 2.88 26.70
C ASP A 683 -10.05 2.92 27.73
N VAL A 684 -9.26 1.84 27.79
CA VAL A 684 -8.04 1.74 28.60
C VAL A 684 -6.85 1.66 27.65
N ILE A 685 -6.05 2.72 27.63
CA ILE A 685 -4.98 2.94 26.66
C ILE A 685 -3.64 2.84 27.37
N ARG A 686 -2.83 1.83 27.03
CA ARG A 686 -1.49 1.61 27.60
C ARG A 686 -0.44 2.07 26.61
N VAL A 687 0.24 3.17 26.90
CA VAL A 687 1.37 3.64 26.08
C VAL A 687 2.64 3.11 26.71
N HIS A 688 3.20 2.03 26.15
CA HIS A 688 4.46 1.44 26.63
C HIS A 688 5.66 2.21 26.10
N ALA A 689 5.60 2.60 24.82
CA ALA A 689 6.52 3.52 24.19
C ALA A 689 5.81 4.41 23.15
N THR A 690 6.32 5.62 22.93
CA THR A 690 5.95 6.50 21.80
C THR A 690 6.82 6.21 20.57
N THR A 691 6.43 6.75 19.40
CA THR A 691 7.32 6.82 18.22
C THR A 691 8.48 7.79 18.46
N ILE A 692 9.45 7.90 17.54
CA ILE A 692 10.61 8.79 17.69
C ILE A 692 10.32 10.29 17.43
N GLY A 693 9.03 10.65 17.51
CA GLY A 693 8.43 11.94 17.24
C GLY A 693 7.00 11.95 17.80
N LEU A 694 6.14 12.84 17.32
CA LEU A 694 4.87 13.13 17.98
C LEU A 694 3.93 11.92 18.01
N THR A 695 3.50 11.51 19.21
CA THR A 695 2.44 10.52 19.42
C THR A 695 1.20 11.21 19.98
N THR A 696 0.17 11.37 19.15
CA THR A 696 -1.13 11.94 19.53
C THR A 696 -2.17 10.84 19.71
N ILE A 697 -2.90 10.87 20.82
CA ILE A 697 -3.98 9.93 21.12
C ILE A 697 -5.26 10.71 21.44
N HIS A 698 -6.33 10.37 20.73
CA HIS A 698 -7.71 10.77 21.01
C HIS A 698 -8.46 9.59 21.65
N GLY A 699 -8.94 9.78 22.88
CA GLY A 699 -9.76 8.80 23.61
C GLY A 699 -11.10 8.57 22.89
N GLY A 700 -11.78 9.65 22.53
CA GLY A 700 -13.01 9.61 21.75
C GLY A 700 -14.20 10.07 22.59
N ALA A 701 -15.10 9.14 22.91
CA ALA A 701 -16.25 9.41 23.77
C ALA A 701 -16.45 8.26 24.76
N GLY A 702 -15.99 8.46 26.00
CA GLY A 702 -15.97 7.38 26.99
C GLY A 702 -15.88 7.87 28.44
N GLY A 703 -14.83 7.44 29.12
CA GLY A 703 -14.52 7.71 30.52
C GLY A 703 -13.12 7.17 30.78
N ASP A 704 -12.17 7.72 30.04
CA ASP A 704 -11.05 6.96 29.51
C ASP A 704 -9.83 6.99 30.41
N ILE A 705 -8.98 5.97 30.29
CA ILE A 705 -7.84 5.78 31.18
C ILE A 705 -6.58 5.57 30.33
N LEU A 706 -5.83 6.65 30.10
CA LEU A 706 -4.48 6.53 29.55
C LEU A 706 -3.49 6.22 30.66
N ASN A 707 -2.65 5.21 30.45
CA ASN A 707 -1.65 4.74 31.39
C ASN A 707 -0.28 4.70 30.69
N ALA A 708 0.55 5.70 30.96
CA ALA A 708 1.82 5.94 30.28
C ALA A 708 2.99 5.25 30.99
N SER A 709 3.86 4.62 30.20
CA SER A 709 4.95 3.74 30.62
C SER A 709 4.56 2.73 31.73
N PRO A 710 3.47 1.93 31.59
CA PRO A 710 2.99 1.06 32.67
C PRO A 710 3.94 -0.11 32.96
N ALA A 711 4.67 -0.57 31.94
CA ALA A 711 5.70 -1.61 32.04
C ALA A 711 7.10 -1.02 32.34
N GLY A 712 7.51 0.00 31.57
CA GLY A 712 8.81 0.64 31.72
C GLY A 712 8.96 1.47 33.00
N LYS A 713 7.88 2.14 33.42
CA LYS A 713 7.80 3.11 34.51
C LYS A 713 8.81 4.24 34.38
N ASN A 714 8.87 4.79 33.17
CA ASN A 714 9.96 5.64 32.75
C ASN A 714 9.50 6.62 31.68
N LEU A 715 9.42 7.92 31.99
CA LEU A 715 8.87 8.92 31.07
C LEU A 715 9.69 9.11 29.79
N GLU A 716 11.00 8.83 29.76
CA GLU A 716 11.77 8.81 28.50
C GLU A 716 11.32 7.73 27.50
N THR A 717 10.40 6.81 27.85
CA THR A 717 9.77 5.93 26.85
C THR A 717 8.53 6.55 26.22
N VAL A 718 7.97 7.62 26.79
CA VAL A 718 6.71 8.25 26.38
C VAL A 718 6.86 9.77 26.20
N ASP A 719 8.02 10.17 25.67
CA ASP A 719 8.29 11.56 25.28
C ASP A 719 7.49 11.95 24.02
N ASP A 720 7.26 13.25 23.83
CA ASP A 720 6.37 13.81 22.79
C ASP A 720 4.96 13.13 22.74
N LEU A 721 4.41 12.76 23.91
CA LEU A 721 3.06 12.20 24.04
C LEU A 721 2.01 13.31 24.24
N VAL A 722 0.95 13.30 23.42
CA VAL A 722 -0.22 14.19 23.55
C VAL A 722 -1.48 13.35 23.72
N PHE A 723 -2.23 13.58 24.81
CA PHE A 723 -3.51 12.90 25.06
C PHE A 723 -4.70 13.87 25.07
N HIS A 724 -5.66 13.63 24.19
CA HIS A 724 -6.98 14.24 24.19
C HIS A 724 -7.98 13.21 24.72
N GLY A 725 -8.50 13.37 25.95
CA GLY A 725 -9.62 12.52 26.43
C GLY A 725 -10.93 12.80 25.67
N ASP A 726 -10.99 13.99 25.06
CA ASP A 726 -12.07 14.52 24.21
C ASP A 726 -13.44 14.67 24.92
N ALA A 727 -14.17 13.59 25.22
CA ALA A 727 -15.60 13.68 25.57
C ALA A 727 -16.13 12.67 26.61
N GLY A 728 -15.54 12.59 27.80
CA GLY A 728 -16.04 11.73 28.88
C GLY A 728 -15.85 12.28 30.30
N LEU A 729 -15.09 11.51 31.08
CA LEU A 729 -14.61 11.76 32.43
C LEU A 729 -13.24 11.10 32.51
N ASP A 730 -12.25 11.81 32.01
CA ASP A 730 -11.09 11.16 31.40
C ASP A 730 -9.85 11.33 32.29
N SER A 731 -8.96 10.34 32.30
CA SER A 731 -7.91 10.22 33.32
C SER A 731 -6.57 9.78 32.73
N ILE A 732 -5.49 10.30 33.32
CA ILE A 732 -4.12 9.98 32.89
C ILE A 732 -3.25 9.53 34.06
N VAL A 733 -2.57 8.40 33.88
CA VAL A 733 -1.69 7.78 34.86
C VAL A 733 -0.26 7.75 34.32
N LEU A 734 0.61 8.58 34.88
CA LEU A 734 2.02 8.70 34.53
C LEU A 734 2.88 7.92 35.53
N ASN A 735 3.74 7.02 35.03
CA ASN A 735 4.57 6.15 35.85
C ASN A 735 6.05 6.39 35.53
N ASP A 736 6.84 6.85 36.50
CA ASP A 736 8.25 7.24 36.30
C ASP A 736 9.22 6.66 37.36
N GLN A 737 8.78 5.62 38.08
CA GLN A 737 9.51 5.08 39.24
C GLN A 737 10.86 4.43 38.90
N ASN A 738 11.19 4.22 37.63
CA ASN A 738 12.43 3.60 37.15
C ASN A 738 13.41 4.58 36.46
N ASN A 739 13.13 5.90 36.48
CA ASN A 739 13.98 7.00 35.97
C ASN A 739 15.50 6.70 36.14
N PRO A 740 16.27 6.58 35.04
CA PRO A 740 17.52 5.80 35.05
C PRO A 740 18.75 6.61 35.49
N TYR A 741 18.60 7.91 35.73
CA TYR A 741 19.74 8.82 35.88
C TYR A 741 20.13 9.07 37.33
N THR A 742 21.44 9.04 37.58
CA THR A 742 22.08 9.34 38.87
C THR A 742 22.84 10.67 38.83
N TYR A 743 22.44 11.60 37.97
CA TYR A 743 23.17 12.85 37.72
C TYR A 743 22.58 13.98 38.59
N PRO A 744 23.32 14.58 39.55
CA PRO A 744 22.69 15.44 40.54
C PRO A 744 22.01 16.69 39.95
N GLY A 745 20.69 16.77 40.08
CA GLY A 745 19.91 18.01 40.03
C GLY A 745 18.90 18.14 38.90
N LEU A 746 19.15 17.61 37.70
CA LEU A 746 18.28 17.84 36.53
C LEU A 746 17.16 16.81 36.40
N ASN A 747 17.46 15.51 36.46
CA ASN A 747 16.51 14.43 36.16
C ASN A 747 15.44 14.18 37.24
N ARG A 748 15.20 15.17 38.11
CA ARG A 748 14.38 15.08 39.32
C ARG A 748 13.47 16.30 39.51
N GLN A 749 13.39 17.17 38.50
CA GLN A 749 12.51 18.33 38.51
C GLN A 749 11.35 18.07 37.55
N TYR A 750 10.14 18.07 38.10
CA TYR A 750 8.89 17.88 37.38
C TYR A 750 8.08 19.18 37.42
N GLU A 751 7.54 19.61 36.29
CA GLU A 751 6.57 20.70 36.22
C GLU A 751 5.19 20.11 35.92
N VAL A 752 4.19 20.39 36.74
CA VAL A 752 2.84 19.80 36.65
C VAL A 752 1.80 20.90 36.43
N SER A 753 0.92 20.69 35.45
CA SER A 753 -0.16 21.62 35.10
C SER A 753 -1.46 20.89 34.74
N SER A 754 -2.55 21.64 34.63
CA SER A 754 -3.83 21.15 34.08
C SER A 754 -3.79 20.80 32.59
N ALA A 755 -2.66 21.00 31.90
CA ALA A 755 -2.49 20.74 30.46
C ALA A 755 -1.28 19.83 30.12
N GLY A 756 -0.56 19.31 31.12
CA GLY A 756 0.61 18.47 30.90
C GLY A 756 1.52 18.33 32.12
N VAL A 757 2.41 17.34 32.05
CA VAL A 757 3.55 17.15 32.96
C VAL A 757 4.83 17.13 32.14
N SER A 758 5.84 17.88 32.57
CA SER A 758 7.20 17.78 32.03
C SER A 758 8.17 17.25 33.09
N ARG A 759 9.28 16.64 32.65
CA ARG A 759 10.46 16.38 33.49
C ARG A 759 11.71 16.90 32.82
N MET A 760 12.50 17.72 33.51
CA MET A 760 13.82 18.12 33.02
C MET A 760 14.77 16.91 32.92
N THR A 761 15.57 16.89 31.85
CA THR A 761 16.67 15.94 31.63
C THR A 761 17.89 16.69 31.10
N GLY A 762 18.98 15.99 30.75
CA GLY A 762 20.16 16.67 30.21
C GLY A 762 21.10 15.78 29.40
N LEU A 763 21.57 16.31 28.27
CA LEU A 763 22.56 15.65 27.42
C LEU A 763 23.99 15.94 27.90
N PRO A 764 24.80 14.91 28.24
CA PRO A 764 26.20 15.09 28.61
C PRO A 764 27.11 15.20 27.38
N LEU A 765 27.28 16.42 26.85
CA LEU A 765 28.22 16.74 25.78
C LEU A 765 29.61 17.06 26.35
N GLY A 766 30.23 16.05 26.96
CA GLY A 766 31.50 16.19 27.69
C GLY A 766 31.29 16.96 29.00
N ASP A 767 32.03 18.05 29.21
CA ASP A 767 31.87 18.94 30.37
C ASP A 767 30.66 19.91 30.23
N LEU A 768 29.93 19.87 29.10
CA LEU A 768 28.76 20.71 28.85
C LEU A 768 27.47 19.89 28.98
N LEU A 769 26.60 20.31 29.89
CA LEU A 769 25.21 19.84 29.97
C LEU A 769 24.30 20.82 29.22
N LEU A 770 23.47 20.30 28.32
CA LEU A 770 22.33 21.02 27.77
C LEU A 770 21.06 20.48 28.45
N PRO A 771 20.20 21.34 29.02
CA PRO A 771 18.90 20.90 29.52
C PRO A 771 18.01 20.51 28.34
N LEU A 772 17.28 19.42 28.52
CA LEU A 772 16.12 19.03 27.74
C LEU A 772 14.94 18.86 28.71
N SER A 773 13.74 18.65 28.17
CA SER A 773 12.55 18.25 28.92
C SER A 773 11.92 17.07 28.19
N ILE A 774 11.47 16.09 28.97
CA ILE A 774 10.48 15.10 28.52
C ILE A 774 9.11 15.74 28.70
N GLU A 775 8.23 15.67 27.71
CA GLU A 775 6.91 16.31 27.76
C GLU A 775 5.76 15.32 27.50
N VAL A 776 4.80 15.27 28.44
CA VAL A 776 3.51 14.59 28.25
C VAL A 776 2.40 15.61 28.41
N ALA A 777 1.85 16.08 27.29
CA ALA A 777 0.78 17.06 27.25
C ALA A 777 -0.60 16.39 27.23
N TYR A 778 -1.62 17.07 27.76
CA TYR A 778 -3.00 16.57 27.71
C TYR A 778 -4.07 17.66 27.73
N SER A 779 -5.26 17.33 27.25
CA SER A 779 -6.45 18.21 27.25
C SER A 779 -7.73 17.41 27.32
N SER A 780 -8.81 17.95 27.90
CA SER A 780 -10.01 17.18 28.26
C SER A 780 -9.61 15.96 29.09
N VAL A 781 -9.02 16.23 30.26
CA VAL A 781 -8.68 15.25 31.28
C VAL A 781 -9.13 15.82 32.61
N GLU A 782 -9.85 15.03 33.38
CA GLU A 782 -10.44 15.37 34.67
C GLU A 782 -9.51 14.97 35.83
N GLU A 783 -8.78 13.86 35.74
CA GLU A 783 -7.91 13.35 36.82
C GLU A 783 -6.50 12.98 36.35
N LEU A 784 -5.47 13.48 37.05
CA LEU A 784 -4.07 13.06 36.90
C LEU A 784 -3.67 12.11 38.04
N THR A 785 -2.86 11.10 37.74
CA THR A 785 -1.99 10.43 38.72
C THR A 785 -0.54 10.45 38.22
N LEU A 786 0.37 11.11 38.94
CA LEU A 786 1.82 11.08 38.66
C LEU A 786 2.55 10.31 39.76
N LYS A 787 3.45 9.41 39.37
CA LYS A 787 4.30 8.62 40.28
C LYS A 787 5.77 8.82 39.91
N THR A 788 6.52 9.54 40.75
CA THR A 788 7.93 9.88 40.48
C THR A 788 8.88 8.79 41.01
N GLY A 789 10.15 9.10 41.25
CA GLY A 789 11.22 8.13 41.39
C GLY A 789 11.35 7.41 42.75
N GLY A 790 12.61 7.15 43.09
CA GLY A 790 13.07 6.64 44.39
C GLY A 790 14.32 7.40 44.83
N GLN A 791 14.31 8.71 44.59
CA GLN A 791 15.33 9.69 44.91
C GLN A 791 14.62 10.98 45.29
N GLY A 792 15.24 11.84 46.11
CA GLY A 792 14.70 13.17 46.47
C GLY A 792 14.34 14.02 45.25
N ASP A 793 13.06 14.02 44.89
CA ASP A 793 12.48 14.65 43.71
C ASP A 793 11.88 16.03 44.05
N VAL A 794 11.70 16.88 43.05
CA VAL A 794 11.10 18.22 43.15
C VAL A 794 9.95 18.31 42.16
N VAL A 795 8.73 18.56 42.65
CA VAL A 795 7.51 18.64 41.83
C VAL A 795 6.86 20.02 41.99
N ASP A 796 6.95 20.82 40.94
CA ASP A 796 6.41 22.17 40.86
C ASP A 796 5.00 22.12 40.23
N VAL A 797 3.96 22.17 41.06
CA VAL A 797 2.56 21.95 40.69
C VAL A 797 1.84 23.28 40.49
N GLU A 798 1.94 23.85 39.29
CA GLU A 798 1.33 25.15 38.99
C GLU A 798 -0.21 25.07 38.88
N SER A 799 -0.75 23.94 38.40
CA SER A 799 -2.20 23.67 38.39
C SER A 799 -2.53 22.18 38.25
N VAL A 800 -3.78 21.78 38.53
CA VAL A 800 -4.26 20.40 38.39
C VAL A 800 -5.51 20.27 37.48
N PRO A 801 -5.77 19.07 36.90
CA PRO A 801 -7.02 18.74 36.21
C PRO A 801 -8.31 18.97 37.02
N SER A 802 -9.46 18.99 36.34
CA SER A 802 -10.70 19.57 36.89
C SER A 802 -11.38 18.80 38.03
N ALA A 803 -11.06 17.52 38.21
CA ALA A 803 -11.45 16.69 39.36
C ALA A 803 -10.31 16.46 40.37
N GLY A 804 -9.07 16.83 40.03
CA GLY A 804 -7.90 16.80 40.92
C GLY A 804 -6.67 16.12 40.35
N ALA A 805 -5.67 15.89 41.20
CA ALA A 805 -4.47 15.14 40.87
C ALA A 805 -3.94 14.35 42.07
N GLN A 806 -3.40 13.15 41.83
CA GLN A 806 -2.72 12.32 42.82
C GLN A 806 -1.22 12.28 42.52
N LEU A 807 -0.39 12.74 43.46
CA LEU A 807 1.07 12.67 43.39
C LEU A 807 1.58 11.60 44.36
N GLN A 808 2.47 10.74 43.88
CA GLN A 808 3.14 9.71 44.67
C GLN A 808 4.66 9.88 44.43
N THR A 809 5.35 10.60 45.31
CA THR A 809 6.77 10.94 45.08
C THR A 809 7.72 9.79 45.42
N GLY A 810 7.32 8.98 46.41
CA GLY A 810 7.73 7.58 46.51
C GLY A 810 8.69 7.28 47.65
N ALA A 811 9.95 7.66 47.50
CA ALA A 811 10.98 7.51 48.53
C ALA A 811 12.20 8.38 48.24
N GLY A 812 12.47 9.35 49.10
CA GLY A 812 13.50 10.36 48.89
C GLY A 812 13.57 11.31 50.08
N ASP A 813 14.18 12.47 49.87
CA ASP A 813 13.86 13.67 50.65
C ASP A 813 13.16 14.58 49.64
N ASP A 814 11.86 14.40 49.46
CA ASP A 814 11.09 14.95 48.33
C ASP A 814 10.54 16.35 48.63
N VAL A 815 10.29 17.14 47.58
CA VAL A 815 9.81 18.52 47.67
C VAL A 815 8.65 18.75 46.68
N VAL A 816 7.50 19.19 47.16
CA VAL A 816 6.34 19.54 46.33
C VAL A 816 5.98 21.00 46.57
N ASN A 817 6.06 21.83 45.53
CA ASN A 817 5.70 23.25 45.58
C ASN A 817 4.38 23.46 44.83
N THR A 818 3.32 23.95 45.49
CA THR A 818 2.00 24.13 44.88
C THR A 818 1.77 25.60 44.49
N SER A 819 1.46 25.87 43.22
CA SER A 819 1.38 27.20 42.58
C SER A 819 2.64 28.08 42.74
N PRO A 820 3.87 27.57 42.47
CA PRO A 820 5.10 28.33 42.71
C PRO A 820 5.30 29.54 41.77
N ALA A 821 4.55 29.65 40.66
CA ALA A 821 4.57 30.83 39.79
C ALA A 821 3.29 31.68 39.88
N GLY A 822 2.13 31.02 40.05
CA GLY A 822 0.82 31.68 40.18
C GLY A 822 0.51 32.20 41.59
N ALA A 823 1.13 31.63 42.62
CA ALA A 823 0.91 31.91 44.04
C ALA A 823 -0.58 31.91 44.44
N ASN A 824 -1.35 30.95 43.93
CA ASN A 824 -2.81 30.92 44.09
C ASN A 824 -3.33 29.50 44.32
N PHE A 825 -3.79 29.24 45.54
CA PHE A 825 -4.32 27.95 45.98
C PHE A 825 -5.54 27.46 45.17
N GLU A 826 -6.30 28.34 44.47
CA GLU A 826 -7.40 27.88 43.60
C GLU A 826 -6.93 26.91 42.49
N THR A 827 -5.69 27.01 42.01
CA THR A 827 -5.22 26.23 40.84
C THR A 827 -4.93 24.76 41.17
N ILE A 828 -4.82 24.41 42.45
CA ILE A 828 -4.46 23.07 42.93
C ILE A 828 -5.63 22.34 43.65
N HIS A 829 -6.87 22.80 43.42
CA HIS A 829 -8.07 22.20 44.01
C HIS A 829 -8.16 20.68 43.73
N GLY A 830 -8.25 19.87 44.78
CA GLY A 830 -8.33 18.41 44.64
C GLY A 830 -6.97 17.72 44.47
N LEU A 831 -5.86 18.45 44.62
CA LEU A 831 -4.52 17.85 44.73
C LEU A 831 -4.43 16.96 45.98
N GLN A 832 -3.84 15.77 45.82
CA GLN A 832 -3.51 14.81 46.86
C GLN A 832 -2.03 14.44 46.73
N VAL A 833 -1.25 14.55 47.80
CA VAL A 833 0.20 14.32 47.79
C VAL A 833 0.59 13.21 48.77
N ASP A 834 1.24 12.15 48.31
CA ASP A 834 1.85 11.14 49.17
C ASP A 834 3.39 11.18 49.02
N GLY A 835 4.06 11.74 50.04
CA GLY A 835 5.53 11.82 50.09
C GLY A 835 6.21 10.46 50.20
N GLY A 836 5.50 9.49 50.77
CA GLY A 836 5.94 8.10 50.86
C GLY A 836 6.96 7.85 51.97
N ALA A 837 8.25 8.16 51.74
CA ALA A 837 9.32 7.67 52.61
C ALA A 837 10.68 8.40 52.56
N GLY A 838 10.79 9.55 53.23
CA GLY A 838 12.04 9.92 53.92
C GLY A 838 11.94 11.12 54.86
N ASN A 839 12.21 12.32 54.35
CA ASN A 839 11.96 13.60 55.03
C ASN A 839 11.40 14.57 53.99
N ASP A 840 10.08 14.51 53.83
CA ASP A 840 9.42 15.07 52.67
C ASP A 840 8.83 16.46 52.98
N SER A 841 8.73 17.33 51.97
CA SER A 841 8.44 18.76 52.13
C SER A 841 7.34 19.26 51.19
N LEU A 842 6.26 19.83 51.75
CA LEU A 842 5.15 20.44 51.02
C LEU A 842 5.14 21.96 51.21
N HIS A 843 5.34 22.72 50.14
CA HIS A 843 5.32 24.18 50.13
C HIS A 843 4.06 24.68 49.41
N VAL A 844 3.21 25.41 50.12
CA VAL A 844 1.92 25.90 49.66
C VAL A 844 1.99 27.41 49.44
N HIS A 845 1.92 27.83 48.18
CA HIS A 845 1.96 29.24 47.75
C HIS A 845 0.54 29.76 47.48
N ASP A 846 0.15 30.80 48.22
CA ASP A 846 -1.14 31.49 48.09
C ASP A 846 -1.02 33.02 48.26
N GLU A 847 0.19 33.55 48.04
CA GLU A 847 0.56 34.96 48.21
C GLU A 847 -0.20 35.92 47.26
N ASN A 848 -0.88 35.39 46.24
CA ASN A 848 -1.65 36.06 45.20
C ASN A 848 -3.13 35.57 45.17
N ASN A 849 -3.70 35.32 46.35
CA ASN A 849 -5.11 34.99 46.57
C ASN A 849 -6.07 35.96 45.82
N PRO A 850 -6.91 35.49 44.87
CA PRO A 850 -7.73 36.33 44.00
C PRO A 850 -8.95 36.98 44.67
N TYR A 851 -9.14 36.84 45.99
CA TYR A 851 -10.31 37.32 46.72
C TYR A 851 -10.09 38.65 47.48
N GLU A 852 -9.16 39.51 47.03
CA GLU A 852 -8.80 40.84 47.58
C GLU A 852 -9.90 41.94 47.53
N LEU A 853 -11.15 41.62 47.91
CA LEU A 853 -12.31 42.51 47.76
C LEU A 853 -12.98 42.90 49.10
N GLY A 854 -12.31 42.65 50.24
CA GLY A 854 -12.84 42.94 51.58
C GLY A 854 -11.76 43.19 52.64
N PRO A 855 -12.15 43.57 53.87
CA PRO A 855 -11.22 43.84 54.99
C PRO A 855 -10.82 42.56 55.76
N GLY A 856 -10.74 41.42 55.08
CA GLY A 856 -10.37 40.13 55.63
C GLY A 856 -9.88 39.23 54.49
N GLY A 857 -8.86 38.41 54.77
CA GLY A 857 -8.17 37.58 53.78
C GLY A 857 -8.78 36.19 53.61
N GLY A 858 -7.94 35.24 53.21
CA GLY A 858 -8.27 33.81 53.16
C GLY A 858 -8.37 33.20 54.55
N VAL A 859 -9.33 32.29 54.71
CA VAL A 859 -9.52 31.49 55.94
C VAL A 859 -9.08 30.06 55.66
N TYR A 860 -7.93 29.67 56.19
CA TYR A 860 -7.37 28.33 56.06
C TYR A 860 -7.81 27.46 57.23
N ALA A 861 -8.30 26.25 56.96
CA ALA A 861 -8.43 25.19 57.95
C ALA A 861 -7.43 24.07 57.62
N ILE A 862 -6.58 23.76 58.60
CA ILE A 862 -5.37 22.96 58.44
C ILE A 862 -5.41 21.79 59.42
N SER A 863 -5.15 20.59 58.92
CA SER A 863 -5.11 19.35 59.69
C SER A 863 -3.81 18.57 59.43
N PRO A 864 -3.52 17.50 60.20
CA PRO A 864 -2.40 16.58 59.96
C PRO A 864 -2.29 15.98 58.55
N SER A 865 -3.33 16.08 57.71
CA SER A 865 -3.38 15.51 56.36
C SER A 865 -4.13 16.36 55.33
N THR A 866 -4.51 17.60 55.66
CA THR A 866 -5.19 18.51 54.72
C THR A 866 -4.85 19.98 54.98
N VAL A 867 -4.75 20.76 53.90
CA VAL A 867 -4.92 22.22 53.93
C VAL A 867 -6.20 22.53 53.14
N SER A 868 -7.05 23.40 53.67
CA SER A 868 -8.24 23.85 52.95
C SER A 868 -8.44 25.35 53.13
N ARG A 869 -8.93 26.04 52.09
CA ARG A 869 -9.20 27.48 52.12
C ARG A 869 -10.67 27.76 51.84
N PHE A 870 -11.32 28.46 52.77
CA PHE A 870 -12.70 28.90 52.64
C PHE A 870 -12.80 30.30 52.03
N LYS A 871 -13.69 30.42 51.05
CA LYS A 871 -14.06 31.68 50.39
C LYS A 871 -15.12 32.42 51.22
N GLU A 872 -14.76 32.92 52.39
CA GLU A 872 -15.74 33.60 53.26
C GLU A 872 -15.97 35.07 52.88
N HIS A 873 -17.07 35.32 52.14
CA HIS A 873 -17.96 36.42 52.52
C HIS A 873 -19.40 36.20 52.02
N ILE A 874 -20.13 35.28 52.66
CA ILE A 874 -21.52 34.97 52.30
C ILE A 874 -22.48 35.99 52.92
N LEU A 875 -23.04 36.89 52.12
CA LEU A 875 -24.21 37.70 52.52
C LEU A 875 -25.56 36.97 52.32
N PHE A 876 -25.58 35.83 51.62
CA PHE A 876 -26.80 35.03 51.35
C PHE A 876 -26.50 33.53 51.12
N ASP A 877 -26.79 32.67 52.11
CA ASP A 877 -27.15 31.22 52.10
C ASP A 877 -26.55 30.19 51.10
N ASN A 878 -25.60 30.55 50.24
CA ASN A 878 -24.93 29.60 49.34
C ASN A 878 -23.69 29.00 50.01
N VAL A 879 -23.67 27.68 50.18
CA VAL A 879 -22.55 26.90 50.72
C VAL A 879 -21.27 27.25 49.96
N ALA A 880 -20.26 27.79 50.66
CA ALA A 880 -18.91 27.86 50.14
C ALA A 880 -18.30 26.45 50.15
N VAL A 881 -18.01 25.92 48.96
CA VAL A 881 -17.13 24.76 48.82
C VAL A 881 -15.71 25.27 49.09
N PRO A 882 -14.97 24.71 50.05
CA PRO A 882 -13.57 25.07 50.24
C PRO A 882 -12.73 24.57 49.08
N VAL A 883 -11.64 25.26 48.80
CA VAL A 883 -10.53 24.64 48.06
C VAL A 883 -9.80 23.72 49.03
N GLU A 884 -9.42 22.51 48.61
CA GLU A 884 -8.82 21.49 49.46
C GLU A 884 -7.60 20.86 48.77
N LEU A 885 -6.54 20.67 49.57
CA LEU A 885 -5.28 20.00 49.28
C LEU A 885 -5.10 18.91 50.34
N GLY A 886 -5.08 17.64 49.93
CA GLY A 886 -4.79 16.52 50.83
C GLY A 886 -3.31 16.13 50.78
N PHE A 887 -2.77 15.64 51.89
CA PHE A 887 -1.41 15.12 51.94
C PHE A 887 -1.21 14.00 52.97
N THR A 888 -0.31 13.07 52.65
CA THR A 888 0.17 12.01 53.54
C THR A 888 1.70 11.92 53.47
N ALA A 889 2.32 11.43 54.55
CA ALA A 889 3.78 11.23 54.65
C ALA A 889 4.61 12.47 54.23
N MET A 890 4.27 13.65 54.77
CA MET A 890 5.07 14.87 54.64
C MET A 890 5.62 15.27 56.02
N GLU A 891 6.94 15.21 56.23
CA GLU A 891 7.59 15.63 57.48
C GLU A 891 7.60 17.15 57.66
N ASN A 892 7.50 17.92 56.58
CA ASN A 892 7.57 19.37 56.58
C ASN A 892 6.44 19.94 55.71
N VAL A 893 5.66 20.87 56.25
CA VAL A 893 4.60 21.57 55.52
C VAL A 893 4.76 23.07 55.77
N SER A 894 4.76 23.90 54.73
CA SER A 894 4.73 25.36 54.87
C SER A 894 3.61 25.97 54.05
N ILE A 895 2.93 26.98 54.60
CA ILE A 895 1.88 27.75 53.92
C ILE A 895 2.26 29.22 53.96
N ALA A 896 2.33 29.85 52.79
CA ALA A 896 2.56 31.29 52.63
C ALA A 896 1.28 31.94 52.08
N ALA A 897 0.69 32.83 52.87
CA ALA A 897 -0.59 33.48 52.57
C ALA A 897 -0.41 34.87 51.93
N GLY A 898 -1.51 35.61 51.75
CA GLY A 898 -1.56 36.88 51.03
C GLY A 898 -0.99 38.07 51.82
N ASN A 899 -1.34 39.29 51.39
CA ASN A 899 -0.97 40.53 52.09
C ASN A 899 -2.22 41.22 52.68
N GLN A 900 -3.07 40.43 53.32
CA GLN A 900 -4.33 40.84 53.95
C GLN A 900 -4.44 40.22 55.35
N GLY A 901 -5.50 40.50 56.11
CA GLY A 901 -5.74 39.85 57.40
C GLY A 901 -6.20 38.40 57.24
N ASP A 902 -5.26 37.48 57.06
CA ASP A 902 -5.49 36.05 56.81
C ASP A 902 -5.72 35.28 58.14
N GLU A 903 -6.50 34.20 58.10
CA GLU A 903 -6.79 33.37 59.28
C GLU A 903 -6.41 31.90 59.08
N PHE A 904 -5.55 31.39 59.96
CA PHE A 904 -5.05 30.01 59.96
C PHE A 904 -5.63 29.25 61.17
N ASN A 905 -6.61 28.40 60.94
CA ASN A 905 -7.22 27.52 61.94
C ASN A 905 -6.56 26.13 61.88
N VAL A 906 -5.80 25.76 62.91
CA VAL A 906 -5.05 24.48 62.98
C VAL A 906 -5.67 23.57 64.03
N ASP A 907 -6.24 22.43 63.58
CA ASP A 907 -6.83 21.41 64.47
C ASP A 907 -6.48 19.97 64.03
N GLY A 908 -6.59 19.02 64.97
CA GLY A 908 -6.22 17.61 64.81
C GLY A 908 -5.24 17.12 65.89
N THR A 909 -4.71 15.90 65.75
CA THR A 909 -3.84 15.32 66.78
C THR A 909 -2.69 14.51 66.23
N GLY A 910 -1.46 14.88 66.61
CA GLY A 910 -0.35 13.94 66.74
C GLY A 910 0.40 13.55 65.47
N SER A 911 0.48 14.42 64.45
CA SER A 911 1.49 14.27 63.40
C SER A 911 2.91 14.39 63.96
N ALA A 912 3.86 13.67 63.35
CA ALA A 912 5.30 13.83 63.62
C ALA A 912 5.90 15.04 62.89
N ALA A 913 5.16 15.63 61.94
CA ALA A 913 5.63 16.67 61.04
C ALA A 913 5.80 18.05 61.68
N THR A 914 6.51 18.92 60.96
CA THR A 914 6.68 20.35 61.24
C THR A 914 5.79 21.17 60.30
N LEU A 915 4.97 22.05 60.87
CA LEU A 915 4.19 23.06 60.15
C LEU A 915 4.87 24.43 60.24
N SER A 916 4.96 25.17 59.14
CA SER A 916 5.34 26.59 59.11
C SER A 916 4.23 27.42 58.49
N LEU A 917 3.76 28.44 59.19
CA LEU A 917 2.77 29.39 58.69
C LEU A 917 3.44 30.73 58.48
N ASP A 918 3.25 31.35 57.31
CA ASP A 918 3.68 32.71 57.00
C ASP A 918 2.48 33.54 56.56
N GLY A 919 2.15 34.58 57.35
CA GLY A 919 1.09 35.53 57.04
C GLY A 919 1.54 36.69 56.13
N ASN A 920 2.82 36.75 55.76
CA ASN A 920 3.41 37.89 55.06
C ASN A 920 3.08 39.22 55.78
N SER A 921 2.38 40.15 55.13
CA SER A 921 2.02 41.48 55.69
C SER A 921 0.50 41.60 55.87
N GLY A 922 0.00 41.52 57.10
CA GLY A 922 -1.45 41.45 57.31
C GLY A 922 -2.00 42.06 58.60
N SER A 923 -2.95 41.33 59.18
CA SER A 923 -3.64 41.59 60.45
C SER A 923 -4.21 40.26 60.94
N ASP A 924 -3.28 39.32 61.11
CA ASP A 924 -3.51 37.89 60.87
C ASP A 924 -3.95 37.15 62.12
N ARG A 925 -4.62 36.02 61.95
CA ARG A 925 -5.12 35.19 63.05
C ARG A 925 -4.58 33.79 62.96
N PHE A 926 -3.66 33.46 63.85
CA PHE A 926 -3.13 32.10 64.00
C PHE A 926 -3.85 31.43 65.16
N ASN A 927 -4.83 30.57 64.84
CA ASN A 927 -5.65 29.86 65.82
C ASN A 927 -5.15 28.41 65.93
N ILE A 928 -4.33 28.15 66.94
CA ILE A 928 -3.73 26.83 67.19
C ILE A 928 -4.51 26.13 68.31
N ASP A 929 -5.62 25.51 67.96
CA ASP A 929 -6.53 24.96 68.97
C ASP A 929 -5.99 23.67 69.61
N SER A 930 -5.24 22.87 68.86
CA SER A 930 -4.76 21.55 69.30
C SER A 930 -3.35 21.20 68.78
N PRO A 931 -2.64 20.24 69.41
CA PRO A 931 -1.31 19.79 68.97
C PRO A 931 -1.42 18.83 67.77
N ALA A 932 -1.84 19.37 66.62
CA ALA A 932 -1.94 18.65 65.36
C ALA A 932 -0.56 18.21 64.82
N PHE A 933 0.48 19.01 65.04
CA PHE A 933 1.85 18.80 64.56
C PHE A 933 2.85 18.72 65.70
N ALA A 934 4.00 18.08 65.47
CA ALA A 934 5.06 17.95 66.48
C ALA A 934 5.76 19.29 66.77
N THR A 935 5.84 20.14 65.73
CA THR A 935 6.40 21.48 65.74
C THR A 935 5.51 22.39 64.87
N ILE A 936 5.07 23.54 65.39
CA ILE A 936 4.42 24.60 64.60
C ILE A 936 5.26 25.86 64.72
N SER A 937 5.67 26.43 63.59
CA SER A 937 6.38 27.71 63.47
C SER A 937 5.47 28.75 62.84
N VAL A 938 5.53 30.00 63.32
CA VAL A 938 4.77 31.13 62.79
C VAL A 938 5.71 32.27 62.39
N GLN A 939 5.46 32.85 61.21
CA GLN A 939 6.26 33.86 60.53
C GLN A 939 5.36 34.96 59.92
N GLY A 940 5.99 36.09 59.59
CA GLY A 940 5.36 37.30 59.05
C GLY A 940 6.40 38.38 58.81
N ASP A 941 6.08 39.38 58.00
CA ASP A 941 6.99 40.43 57.52
C ASP A 941 7.37 41.43 58.64
N PHE A 942 8.49 42.15 58.50
CA PHE A 942 9.11 42.83 59.65
C PHE A 942 8.45 44.19 60.01
N PRO A 943 8.03 44.41 61.27
CA PRO A 943 8.17 43.53 62.44
C PRO A 943 7.16 42.37 62.41
N ILE A 944 7.65 41.15 62.69
CA ILE A 944 6.99 39.82 62.54
C ILE A 944 5.57 39.70 63.14
N PHE A 945 5.11 40.69 63.91
CA PHE A 945 3.68 40.96 64.06
C PHE A 945 3.39 42.40 63.63
N ALA A 946 2.62 42.55 62.56
CA ALA A 946 2.04 43.81 62.14
C ALA A 946 1.05 44.32 63.22
N PRO A 947 0.69 45.63 63.24
CA PRO A 947 -0.26 46.19 64.21
C PRO A 947 -1.73 45.74 64.03
N GLY A 948 -1.99 44.44 64.13
CA GLY A 948 -3.29 43.80 64.00
C GLY A 948 -3.30 42.31 64.37
N ASP A 949 -2.13 41.64 64.26
CA ASP A 949 -2.00 40.18 64.33
C ASP A 949 -2.28 39.58 65.71
N GLN A 950 -2.75 38.33 65.72
CA GLN A 950 -3.23 37.60 66.89
C GLN A 950 -2.82 36.13 66.81
N LEU A 951 -2.28 35.62 67.91
CA LEU A 951 -1.95 34.20 68.08
C LEU A 951 -2.76 33.63 69.24
N SER A 952 -3.79 32.85 68.90
CA SER A 952 -4.58 32.07 69.85
C SER A 952 -3.99 30.67 69.97
N VAL A 953 -3.86 30.15 71.19
CA VAL A 953 -3.37 28.78 71.43
C VAL A 953 -4.25 28.13 72.50
N ASN A 954 -4.97 27.06 72.14
CA ASN A 954 -5.90 26.34 73.01
C ASN A 954 -6.94 27.29 73.68
N GLY A 955 -7.58 28.16 72.89
CA GLY A 955 -8.49 29.21 73.39
C GLY A 955 -9.66 28.67 74.22
N GLU A 956 -10.25 27.55 73.79
CA GLU A 956 -11.36 26.84 74.46
C GLU A 956 -10.95 26.05 75.72
N ASN A 957 -9.66 26.01 76.09
CA ASN A 957 -9.12 25.18 77.18
C ASN A 957 -9.46 23.67 77.07
N LEU A 958 -9.50 23.16 75.84
CA LEU A 958 -9.83 21.76 75.53
C LEU A 958 -8.74 20.76 75.96
N TYR A 959 -7.48 21.20 76.01
CA TYR A 959 -6.33 20.33 76.25
C TYR A 959 -5.54 20.72 77.50
N ALA A 960 -4.87 19.72 78.10
CA ALA A 960 -4.11 19.88 79.33
C ALA A 960 -2.73 20.53 79.10
N VAL A 961 -2.72 21.79 78.66
CA VAL A 961 -1.51 22.60 78.50
C VAL A 961 -0.80 22.72 79.86
N ALA A 962 0.50 22.43 79.90
CA ALA A 962 1.31 22.66 81.09
C ALA A 962 1.34 24.18 81.37
N THR A 963 0.88 24.59 82.56
CA THR A 963 0.63 26.01 82.86
C THR A 963 1.92 26.82 82.80
N VAL A 964 2.10 27.61 81.73
CA VAL A 964 3.12 28.65 81.62
C VAL A 964 2.52 29.94 82.18
N PRO A 965 2.86 30.38 83.41
CA PRO A 965 2.13 31.46 84.06
C PRO A 965 2.54 32.83 83.48
N GLY A 966 1.60 33.54 82.88
CA GLY A 966 1.75 34.96 82.52
C GLY A 966 2.35 35.24 81.14
N LEU A 967 2.25 34.32 80.17
CA LEU A 967 2.78 34.52 78.82
C LEU A 967 1.77 35.23 77.90
N TYR A 968 1.61 36.54 78.07
CA TYR A 968 1.07 37.42 77.01
C TYR A 968 2.24 37.97 76.19
N LEU A 969 2.34 37.54 74.92
CA LEU A 969 3.41 37.93 74.01
C LEU A 969 2.96 39.10 73.13
N VAL A 970 3.66 40.23 73.24
CA VAL A 970 3.55 41.36 72.32
C VAL A 970 4.97 41.81 71.96
N GLY A 971 5.42 41.43 70.76
CA GLY A 971 6.78 41.72 70.28
C GLY A 971 7.20 40.73 69.19
N SER A 972 7.91 41.22 68.17
CA SER A 972 8.30 40.43 67.01
C SER A 972 9.38 39.39 67.34
N GLY A 973 9.18 38.17 66.84
CA GLY A 973 10.12 37.06 67.00
C GLY A 973 9.46 35.73 66.67
N ALA A 974 10.20 34.82 66.03
CA ALA A 974 9.68 33.52 65.66
C ALA A 974 9.30 32.70 66.90
N MET A 975 8.08 32.17 66.92
CA MET A 975 7.54 31.30 67.96
C MET A 975 7.37 29.88 67.43
N THR A 976 7.81 28.91 68.23
CA THR A 976 7.81 27.49 67.91
C THR A 976 7.03 26.72 68.98
N ILE A 977 5.84 26.26 68.64
CA ILE A 977 4.99 25.44 69.51
C ILE A 977 5.34 23.97 69.26
N GLY A 978 6.03 23.33 70.20
CA GLY A 978 6.24 21.89 70.21
C GLY A 978 5.29 21.19 71.17
N ALA A 979 5.06 19.88 70.96
CA ALA A 979 4.07 19.06 71.68
C ALA A 979 4.11 19.05 73.23
N ALA A 980 5.12 19.66 73.87
CA ALA A 980 5.15 19.93 75.31
C ALA A 980 5.83 21.27 75.71
N THR A 981 6.22 22.13 74.76
CA THR A 981 7.04 23.33 75.01
C THR A 981 6.85 24.41 73.94
N VAL A 982 6.61 25.65 74.36
CA VAL A 982 6.76 26.83 73.50
C VAL A 982 8.18 27.36 73.60
N ASN A 983 8.87 27.48 72.46
CA ASN A 983 10.15 28.18 72.32
C ASN A 983 9.93 29.48 71.53
N TYR A 984 10.76 30.48 71.75
CA TYR A 984 10.70 31.76 71.03
C TYR A 984 12.09 32.37 70.88
N SER A 985 12.29 33.19 69.83
CA SER A 985 13.55 33.91 69.60
C SER A 985 13.33 35.28 68.96
N GLY A 986 14.25 36.23 69.19
CA GLY A 986 14.20 37.59 68.61
C GLY A 986 13.56 38.66 69.51
N ILE A 987 12.75 38.27 70.49
CA ILE A 987 11.98 39.22 71.34
C ILE A 987 12.88 40.19 72.12
N GLU A 988 12.73 41.49 71.88
CA GLU A 988 13.35 42.53 72.70
C GLU A 988 12.70 42.60 74.09
N THR A 989 13.38 42.09 75.12
CA THR A 989 12.87 42.06 76.51
C THR A 989 12.85 43.45 77.20
N SER A 990 13.01 44.54 76.45
CA SER A 990 13.24 45.88 76.95
C SER A 990 11.96 46.67 77.25
N LEU A 991 11.01 46.09 78.00
CA LEU A 991 10.04 46.83 78.81
C LEU A 991 9.32 45.99 79.89
N MET A 992 10.03 45.10 80.61
CA MET A 992 9.50 44.52 81.86
C MET A 992 9.39 45.56 82.98
N HIS A 993 8.39 46.44 82.89
CA HIS A 993 7.84 47.13 84.05
C HIS A 993 6.82 46.22 84.73
N PRO A 994 6.91 45.97 86.05
CA PRO A 994 5.87 45.25 86.75
C PRO A 994 4.60 46.12 86.79
N GLN A 995 3.57 45.74 86.04
CA GLN A 995 2.22 46.23 86.34
C GLN A 995 1.81 45.66 87.70
N ILE A 996 2.00 46.48 88.73
CA ILE A 996 1.30 46.33 89.99
C ILE A 996 -0.18 46.55 89.65
N TYR A 997 -0.96 45.47 89.61
CA TYR A 997 -2.41 45.59 89.61
C TYR A 997 -2.80 46.32 90.89
N GLY A 998 -3.24 47.57 90.74
CA GLY A 998 -3.82 48.33 91.83
C GLY A 998 -4.97 47.54 92.46
N GLY A 999 -5.00 47.45 93.79
CA GLY A 999 -6.09 46.76 94.49
C GLY A 999 -7.42 47.45 94.22
N PRO A 1000 -8.59 46.78 94.29
CA PRO A 1000 -9.87 47.36 93.88
C PRO A 1000 -10.14 48.75 94.51
N GLY A 1001 -10.05 49.81 93.70
CA GLY A 1001 -10.11 51.22 94.14
C GLY A 1001 -8.83 52.05 93.88
N ASP A 1002 -7.72 51.43 93.51
CA ASP A 1002 -6.42 52.05 93.20
C ASP A 1002 -6.42 52.51 91.71
N PHE A 1003 -7.11 53.62 91.46
CA PHE A 1003 -7.49 54.11 90.13
C PHE A 1003 -6.37 54.86 89.38
N ASP A 1004 -5.25 55.17 90.03
CA ASP A 1004 -4.02 55.55 89.31
C ASP A 1004 -2.94 54.43 89.34
N SER A 1005 -3.22 53.32 90.03
CA SER A 1005 -2.35 52.14 90.17
C SER A 1005 -0.99 52.44 90.81
N ASN A 1006 -0.93 53.42 91.72
CA ASN A 1006 0.27 53.71 92.51
C ASN A 1006 0.58 52.63 93.58
N GLY A 1007 -0.36 51.73 93.88
CA GLY A 1007 -0.21 50.68 94.89
C GLY A 1007 -0.76 51.05 96.27
N VAL A 1008 -1.50 52.16 96.39
CA VAL A 1008 -2.05 52.71 97.63
C VAL A 1008 -3.39 53.44 97.40
N VAL A 1009 -4.51 52.75 97.64
CA VAL A 1009 -5.86 53.37 97.58
C VAL A 1009 -5.95 54.54 98.56
N ASN A 1010 -6.09 55.76 98.05
CA ASN A 1010 -6.04 57.01 98.82
C ASN A 1010 -6.92 58.12 98.20
N GLY A 1011 -6.71 59.37 98.62
CA GLY A 1011 -7.51 60.53 98.16
C GLY A 1011 -7.21 60.96 96.71
N GLU A 1012 -6.01 60.68 96.21
CA GLU A 1012 -5.55 61.13 94.90
C GLU A 1012 -6.18 60.33 93.74
N ASP A 1013 -6.49 59.04 93.96
CA ASP A 1013 -7.21 58.16 93.03
C ASP A 1013 -8.49 58.78 92.47
N LEU A 1014 -9.34 59.33 93.35
CA LEU A 1014 -10.56 60.01 92.93
C LEU A 1014 -10.25 61.27 92.12
N THR A 1015 -9.16 61.97 92.39
CA THR A 1015 -8.79 63.18 91.65
C THR A 1015 -8.04 62.90 90.34
N HIS A 1016 -7.69 61.65 90.05
CA HIS A 1016 -7.03 61.27 88.80
C HIS A 1016 -7.88 61.69 87.58
N ALA A 1017 -7.24 62.34 86.61
CA ALA A 1017 -7.91 63.23 85.65
C ALA A 1017 -8.87 62.52 84.68
N THR A 1018 -8.65 61.24 84.41
CA THR A 1018 -9.54 60.37 83.62
C THR A 1018 -10.24 59.36 84.52
N LEU A 1019 -9.49 58.43 85.12
CA LEU A 1019 -10.04 57.26 85.83
C LEU A 1019 -10.77 57.65 87.12
N GLY A 1020 -10.23 58.59 87.90
CA GLY A 1020 -10.89 59.14 89.08
C GLY A 1020 -12.12 60.02 88.78
N PHE A 1021 -12.24 60.52 87.55
CA PHE A 1021 -13.45 61.18 87.09
C PHE A 1021 -14.54 60.15 86.75
N TYR A 1022 -14.19 59.08 86.01
CA TYR A 1022 -15.06 57.94 85.74
C TYR A 1022 -15.59 57.30 87.04
N ALA A 1023 -14.73 56.94 87.99
CA ALA A 1023 -15.12 56.31 89.25
C ALA A 1023 -16.01 57.18 90.18
N ARG A 1024 -16.28 58.44 89.83
CA ARG A 1024 -17.22 59.34 90.53
C ARG A 1024 -18.50 59.64 89.74
N PHE A 1025 -18.49 59.46 88.42
CA PHE A 1025 -19.53 59.97 87.50
C PHE A 1025 -19.71 59.10 86.23
N GLY A 1026 -19.38 57.80 86.31
CA GLY A 1026 -19.22 56.90 85.16
C GLY A 1026 -20.49 56.63 84.35
N ASP A 1027 -20.33 55.88 83.25
CA ASP A 1027 -21.36 55.71 82.21
C ASP A 1027 -22.67 55.06 82.70
N ASP A 1028 -22.65 54.33 83.82
CA ASP A 1028 -23.83 53.72 84.45
C ASP A 1028 -24.52 54.59 85.53
N LEU A 1029 -23.81 55.60 86.05
CA LEU A 1029 -24.19 56.49 87.17
C LEU A 1029 -24.62 55.77 88.46
N ASP A 1030 -24.26 54.48 88.67
CA ASP A 1030 -24.78 53.68 89.80
C ASP A 1030 -23.98 53.88 91.10
N GLY A 1031 -22.70 54.26 91.00
CA GLY A 1031 -21.80 54.59 92.10
C GLY A 1031 -21.09 53.39 92.75
N SER A 1032 -21.14 52.21 92.13
CA SER A 1032 -20.49 50.97 92.60
C SER A 1032 -18.98 51.11 92.79
N ASP A 1033 -18.25 51.67 91.81
CA ASP A 1033 -16.79 51.88 91.91
C ASP A 1033 -16.38 52.81 93.07
N PHE A 1034 -17.15 53.86 93.33
CA PHE A 1034 -16.92 54.73 94.49
C PHE A 1034 -17.06 53.97 95.82
N LEU A 1035 -17.98 52.99 95.88
CA LEU A 1035 -18.14 52.09 97.04
C LEU A 1035 -17.03 51.04 97.13
N VAL A 1036 -16.39 50.67 96.02
CA VAL A 1036 -15.18 49.81 96.00
C VAL A 1036 -13.98 50.59 96.53
N TRP A 1037 -13.73 51.81 96.04
CA TRP A 1037 -12.72 52.73 96.57
C TRP A 1037 -12.87 52.97 98.08
N GLN A 1038 -14.09 53.30 98.52
CA GLN A 1038 -14.37 53.57 99.93
C GLN A 1038 -14.08 52.38 100.86
N ARG A 1039 -14.16 51.14 100.35
CA ARG A 1039 -13.88 49.93 101.14
C ARG A 1039 -12.41 49.62 101.31
N ASN A 1040 -11.54 50.08 100.41
CA ASN A 1040 -10.13 49.66 100.34
C ASN A 1040 -9.11 50.77 100.66
N PHE A 1041 -9.57 52.02 100.87
CA PHE A 1041 -8.77 53.18 101.25
C PHE A 1041 -7.77 52.88 102.39
N GLY A 1042 -6.46 52.83 102.05
CA GLY A 1042 -5.34 52.68 102.99
C GLY A 1042 -4.51 51.39 102.93
N ASN A 1043 -4.70 50.49 101.94
CA ASN A 1043 -3.93 49.23 101.82
C ASN A 1043 -2.75 49.30 100.83
N SER A 1044 -1.72 48.43 101.01
CA SER A 1044 -0.56 48.24 100.09
C SER A 1044 0.20 46.92 100.38
N LEU A 1045 0.91 46.32 99.40
CA LEU A 1045 1.57 45.00 99.49
C LEU A 1045 2.85 44.84 98.61
N LEU A 1046 3.92 44.17 99.12
CA LEU A 1046 5.15 43.78 98.38
C LEU A 1046 5.91 42.58 99.04
N PRO A 1047 6.57 41.69 98.25
CA PRO A 1047 7.68 40.83 98.70
C PRO A 1047 8.90 40.79 97.72
N ALA A 1048 9.97 40.01 97.99
CA ALA A 1048 11.32 40.25 97.42
C ALA A 1048 12.17 39.02 96.97
N GLU A 1049 13.04 39.30 95.96
CA GLU A 1049 14.43 38.84 95.68
C GLU A 1049 14.97 37.44 96.10
N VAL A 1050 15.59 36.68 95.16
CA VAL A 1050 17.04 36.23 95.15
C VAL A 1050 17.36 35.05 94.19
N ARG A 1051 18.34 35.32 93.31
CA ARG A 1051 19.35 34.50 92.58
C ARG A 1051 19.49 32.97 92.78
N GLY A 1052 19.84 32.30 91.66
CA GLY A 1052 20.97 31.33 91.58
C GLY A 1052 20.65 29.88 91.19
N GLY A 1053 21.45 29.26 90.31
CA GLY A 1053 21.26 27.86 89.87
C GLY A 1053 22.55 27.16 89.40
N GLN A 1054 22.47 25.83 89.17
CA GLN A 1054 23.54 25.00 88.58
C GLN A 1054 22.97 23.68 88.03
N LEU A 1055 23.62 23.07 87.02
CA LEU A 1055 23.22 21.81 86.35
C LEU A 1055 23.82 20.56 87.01
N THR A 1056 23.07 19.43 87.05
CA THR A 1056 23.45 18.09 86.51
C THR A 1056 22.36 17.02 86.76
N PHE A 1057 22.48 15.86 86.08
CA PHE A 1057 21.47 14.80 85.95
C PHE A 1057 21.45 13.74 87.07
N GLU A 1058 20.29 13.12 87.31
CA GLU A 1058 20.13 11.64 87.34
C GLU A 1058 18.65 11.21 87.16
N ASN A 1059 18.40 9.95 86.76
CA ASN A 1059 17.07 9.43 86.35
C ASN A 1059 16.42 8.51 87.40
N ALA A 1060 15.08 8.52 87.54
CA ALA A 1060 14.20 7.31 87.44
C ALA A 1060 12.70 7.50 87.80
N MET A 1061 11.81 7.24 86.82
CA MET A 1061 10.43 6.69 86.91
C MET A 1061 9.24 7.54 87.44
N ALA A 1062 8.02 7.12 87.06
CA ALA A 1062 6.73 7.87 86.95
C ALA A 1062 5.58 7.23 87.82
N PRO A 1063 4.22 7.45 87.68
CA PRO A 1063 3.39 8.18 86.67
C PRO A 1063 2.07 8.94 87.07
N VAL A 1064 1.59 9.87 86.20
CA VAL A 1064 0.19 10.21 85.69
C VAL A 1064 -1.02 10.43 86.68
N ALA A 1065 -1.95 11.42 86.59
CA ALA A 1065 -3.06 11.68 85.62
C ALA A 1065 -3.75 13.10 85.71
N SER A 1066 -4.89 13.37 85.02
CA SER A 1066 -5.50 14.71 84.75
C SER A 1066 -7.07 14.80 84.61
N ILE A 1067 -7.65 16.03 84.48
CA ILE A 1067 -9.10 16.43 84.23
C ILE A 1067 -9.19 17.85 83.51
N ALA A 1068 -10.38 18.39 83.11
CA ALA A 1068 -10.59 19.53 82.15
C ALA A 1068 -11.92 20.37 82.28
N ALA A 1069 -12.14 21.39 81.39
CA ALA A 1069 -13.41 22.00 80.82
C ALA A 1069 -14.12 23.34 81.34
N VAL A 1070 -14.47 24.32 80.42
CA VAL A 1070 -15.83 24.98 80.08
C VAL A 1070 -16.57 26.04 81.01
N PRO A 1071 -17.40 27.09 80.60
CA PRO A 1071 -17.53 28.01 79.39
C PRO A 1071 -18.21 29.48 79.57
N GLN A 1072 -18.60 30.20 78.46
CA GLN A 1072 -19.77 31.17 78.17
C GLN A 1072 -19.98 32.69 78.64
N ASP A 1073 -20.46 33.56 77.69
CA ASP A 1073 -21.47 34.71 77.55
C ASP A 1073 -21.57 36.00 78.48
N ASP A 1074 -22.33 37.16 78.30
CA ASP A 1074 -23.41 37.68 77.35
C ASP A 1074 -23.73 39.27 77.35
N GLU A 1075 -24.40 39.80 76.29
CA GLU A 1075 -25.37 40.96 75.97
C GLU A 1075 -25.44 42.51 76.42
N HIS A 1076 -25.64 43.42 75.41
CA HIS A 1076 -26.62 44.58 75.17
C HIS A 1076 -26.81 45.98 75.92
N ARG A 1077 -26.79 47.16 75.17
CA ARG A 1077 -27.75 48.38 75.09
C ARG A 1077 -27.14 49.75 74.57
N LEU A 1078 -27.72 50.60 73.66
CA LEU A 1078 -28.84 51.64 73.62
C LEU A 1078 -28.57 53.06 74.25
N ASP A 1079 -29.02 54.28 73.80
CA ASP A 1079 -29.84 54.84 72.66
C ASP A 1079 -29.80 56.44 72.48
N ALA A 1080 -30.23 56.97 71.31
CA ALA A 1080 -30.84 58.29 70.90
C ALA A 1080 -30.24 59.74 71.00
N PHE A 1081 -30.36 60.56 69.90
CA PHE A 1081 -30.84 61.99 69.83
C PHE A 1081 -31.05 62.52 68.36
N ALA A 1082 -31.68 63.69 68.10
CA ALA A 1082 -32.09 64.18 66.75
C ALA A 1082 -32.32 65.72 66.56
N TYR A 1083 -32.25 66.28 65.32
CA TYR A 1083 -32.97 67.50 64.80
C TYR A 1083 -32.59 67.94 63.34
N GLY A 1084 -33.50 68.60 62.58
CA GLY A 1084 -33.15 69.63 61.55
C GLY A 1084 -33.44 69.39 60.02
N PRO A 1085 -33.96 70.37 59.23
CA PRO A 1085 -34.25 70.22 57.77
C PRO A 1085 -33.78 71.36 56.79
N LEU A 1086 -33.73 71.13 55.46
CA LEU A 1086 -34.34 71.97 54.37
C LEU A 1086 -34.05 71.53 52.88
N ALA A 1087 -34.93 71.96 51.97
CA ALA A 1087 -35.17 71.63 50.53
C ALA A 1087 -34.03 71.83 49.47
N GLY A 1088 -34.11 71.38 48.20
CA GLY A 1088 -35.11 70.56 47.45
C GLY A 1088 -35.18 70.82 45.90
N ARG A 1089 -36.01 70.03 45.14
CA ARG A 1089 -36.31 70.04 43.65
C ARG A 1089 -35.23 69.45 42.70
N SER A 1090 -35.52 68.84 41.52
CA SER A 1090 -36.77 68.35 40.86
C SER A 1090 -36.55 67.40 39.64
N THR A 1091 -37.59 66.63 39.27
CA THR A 1091 -37.82 65.61 38.17
C THR A 1091 -37.80 66.15 36.71
N PRO A 1092 -37.91 65.37 35.57
CA PRO A 1092 -38.50 64.01 35.28
C PRO A 1092 -37.58 63.01 34.48
N ARG A 1093 -37.87 61.69 34.24
CA ARG A 1093 -38.98 60.95 33.52
C ARG A 1093 -38.98 61.23 31.99
N VAL A 1094 -39.14 60.30 31.02
CA VAL A 1094 -40.11 59.17 30.80
C VAL A 1094 -39.52 58.05 29.88
N ASP A 1095 -40.22 56.91 29.81
CA ASP A 1095 -39.95 55.60 29.18
C ASP A 1095 -40.11 55.46 27.63
N SER A 1096 -39.68 54.29 27.10
CA SER A 1096 -40.48 53.32 26.29
C SER A 1096 -40.01 52.85 24.88
N VAL A 1097 -39.84 51.51 24.81
CA VAL A 1097 -40.20 50.50 23.78
C VAL A 1097 -40.91 50.98 22.49
N VAL A 1098 -40.55 50.41 21.30
CA VAL A 1098 -41.47 49.76 20.30
C VAL A 1098 -40.87 49.48 18.89
N ARG A 1099 -40.81 48.17 18.53
CA ARG A 1099 -41.04 47.51 17.22
C ARG A 1099 -40.22 47.80 15.93
N GLN A 1100 -39.74 46.67 15.38
CA GLN A 1100 -39.94 46.14 14.00
C GLN A 1100 -39.33 46.83 12.77
N ALA A 1101 -38.68 45.98 11.95
CA ALA A 1101 -38.76 45.92 10.48
C ALA A 1101 -38.09 47.05 9.66
N SER A 1102 -37.70 46.82 8.40
CA SER A 1102 -37.30 45.60 7.66
C SER A 1102 -36.77 46.03 6.29
N ARG A 1103 -35.98 45.17 5.61
CA ARG A 1103 -35.58 45.32 4.18
C ARG A 1103 -34.65 46.53 3.92
N SER A 1104 -33.94 46.62 2.80
CA SER A 1104 -33.28 45.61 1.94
C SER A 1104 -32.42 46.33 0.87
N ARG A 1105 -31.59 45.56 0.16
CA ARG A 1105 -31.09 45.82 -1.21
C ARG A 1105 -30.00 46.89 -1.43
N LYS A 1106 -28.81 46.35 -1.72
CA LYS A 1106 -28.09 46.45 -3.02
C LYS A 1106 -27.26 47.71 -3.38
N GLN A 1107 -26.13 47.40 -4.04
CA GLN A 1107 -25.49 48.13 -5.15
C GLN A 1107 -24.75 49.45 -4.83
N GLN A 1108 -23.70 49.86 -5.56
CA GLN A 1108 -22.67 49.17 -6.38
C GLN A 1108 -21.57 50.20 -6.76
N ALA A 1109 -20.50 49.77 -7.45
CA ALA A 1109 -19.41 50.60 -8.03
C ALA A 1109 -18.46 51.26 -6.99
N GLN A 1110 -17.13 51.11 -7.05
CA GLN A 1110 -16.13 51.32 -8.12
C GLN A 1110 -15.71 52.79 -8.37
N ALA A 1111 -14.60 53.20 -7.73
CA ALA A 1111 -13.57 54.09 -8.30
C ALA A 1111 -12.29 54.02 -7.43
N LYS A 1112 -11.04 54.30 -7.84
CA LYS A 1112 -10.24 54.03 -9.07
C LYS A 1112 -9.00 54.98 -9.05
N ALA A 1113 -7.94 54.59 -8.32
CA ALA A 1113 -6.53 54.99 -8.52
C ALA A 1113 -6.23 56.53 -8.58
N PRO A 1114 -5.04 57.03 -9.01
CA PRO A 1114 -3.71 56.40 -9.15
C PRO A 1114 -2.54 57.22 -8.52
N SER A 1115 -1.32 56.66 -8.52
CA SER A 1115 -0.09 57.42 -8.81
C SER A 1115 1.02 56.49 -9.34
N VAL A 1116 1.98 57.02 -10.12
CA VAL A 1116 3.02 56.24 -10.85
C VAL A 1116 4.31 57.06 -11.03
N ALA A 1117 5.46 56.46 -10.74
CA ALA A 1117 6.77 56.72 -11.36
C ALA A 1117 7.67 55.49 -11.08
N ALA A 1118 8.18 54.66 -12.01
CA ALA A 1118 8.64 54.80 -13.40
C ALA A 1118 10.10 55.26 -13.55
N ASN A 1119 10.95 54.34 -14.01
CA ASN A 1119 12.10 54.66 -14.88
C ASN A 1119 12.37 53.50 -15.87
N LYS A 1120 13.18 53.75 -16.91
CA LYS A 1120 13.07 53.03 -18.20
C LYS A 1120 14.47 52.79 -18.87
N PRO A 1121 14.58 52.27 -20.12
CA PRO A 1121 15.02 50.91 -20.40
C PRO A 1121 16.37 50.82 -21.15
N LEU A 1122 16.80 49.60 -21.48
CA LEU A 1122 17.68 49.30 -22.63
C LEU A 1122 17.16 48.07 -23.40
N THR A 1123 17.77 47.74 -24.54
CA THR A 1123 17.05 47.15 -25.69
C THR A 1123 17.79 46.04 -26.45
N ALA A 1124 16.98 45.21 -27.11
CA ALA A 1124 17.15 44.66 -28.47
C ALA A 1124 17.64 43.20 -28.67
N ASP A 1125 17.00 42.62 -29.69
CA ASP A 1125 17.41 41.60 -30.66
C ASP A 1125 17.80 40.17 -30.22
N VAL A 1126 16.87 39.26 -30.53
CA VAL A 1126 17.12 37.82 -30.73
C VAL A 1126 17.88 37.60 -32.04
N ARG A 1127 18.86 36.69 -32.03
CA ARG A 1127 19.37 36.00 -33.21
C ARG A 1127 19.63 34.54 -32.89
N ASP A 1128 19.63 33.73 -33.95
CA ASP A 1128 19.95 32.31 -33.93
C ASP A 1128 21.38 32.07 -33.41
N TRP A 1129 21.66 30.83 -32.99
CA TRP A 1129 22.78 30.05 -33.55
C TRP A 1129 22.59 28.56 -33.27
N ALA A 1130 23.06 27.72 -34.20
CA ALA A 1130 23.07 26.27 -34.06
C ALA A 1130 24.31 25.81 -33.26
N PHE A 1131 24.18 24.69 -32.54
CA PHE A 1131 25.33 23.98 -32.01
C PHE A 1131 25.83 22.93 -33.00
N ALA A 1132 27.14 22.91 -33.23
CA ALA A 1132 27.84 21.98 -34.10
C ALA A 1132 29.04 21.37 -33.37
N LEU A 1133 29.58 20.30 -33.94
CA LEU A 1133 30.55 19.38 -33.34
C LEU A 1133 31.85 20.05 -32.82
N MET A 1134 32.31 19.57 -31.66
CA MET A 1134 33.71 19.16 -31.41
C MET A 1134 33.63 17.79 -30.71
N SER A 1135 34.28 16.69 -31.09
CA SER A 1135 35.49 16.39 -31.89
C SER A 1135 36.83 16.55 -31.16
N GLY A 1136 37.60 15.46 -31.13
CA GLY A 1136 38.86 15.27 -30.39
C GLY A 1136 38.86 13.93 -29.63
N SER A 1137 39.30 12.79 -30.20
CA SER A 1137 40.69 12.36 -30.52
C SER A 1137 41.48 11.87 -29.30
N ASP A 1138 42.15 10.71 -29.27
CA ASP A 1138 42.31 9.61 -30.25
C ASP A 1138 42.76 8.31 -29.52
N ALA A 1139 42.33 7.13 -29.98
CA ALA A 1139 42.99 5.83 -29.69
C ALA A 1139 42.61 4.74 -30.72
N ALA A 1140 43.48 4.51 -31.70
CA ALA A 1140 43.37 3.49 -32.76
C ALA A 1140 43.94 2.11 -32.30
N VAL A 1141 43.77 0.94 -32.94
CA VAL A 1141 43.14 0.55 -34.22
C VAL A 1141 42.90 -0.99 -34.33
N ALA A 1142 42.11 -1.42 -35.33
CA ALA A 1142 41.93 -2.77 -35.92
C ALA A 1142 40.99 -3.79 -35.22
N GLY A 1143 40.22 -4.62 -35.96
CA GLY A 1143 39.95 -4.61 -37.41
C GLY A 1143 39.41 -5.93 -38.02
N HIS A 1144 38.72 -5.83 -39.17
CA HIS A 1144 38.19 -6.89 -40.08
C HIS A 1144 36.89 -7.66 -39.71
N ASP A 1145 35.81 -7.27 -40.39
CA ASP A 1145 35.08 -8.00 -41.45
C ASP A 1145 34.44 -9.39 -41.25
N GLU A 1146 33.11 -9.39 -41.49
CA GLU A 1146 32.30 -10.33 -42.32
C GLU A 1146 31.98 -11.80 -41.95
N ALA A 1147 30.85 -12.23 -42.53
CA ALA A 1147 30.34 -13.58 -42.77
C ALA A 1147 29.53 -14.28 -41.65
N ALA A 1148 28.66 -15.21 -42.07
CA ALA A 1148 27.59 -15.80 -41.26
C ALA A 1148 27.35 -17.29 -41.54
N SER A 1149 26.84 -18.01 -40.53
CA SER A 1149 26.32 -19.40 -40.60
C SER A 1149 27.38 -20.52 -40.84
N PRO A 1150 27.12 -21.81 -40.53
CA PRO A 1150 26.00 -22.43 -39.81
C PRO A 1150 26.40 -23.29 -38.57
N TRP A 1151 25.37 -23.76 -37.85
CA TRP A 1151 25.21 -25.04 -37.13
C TRP A 1151 26.38 -26.09 -37.17
N ASP A 1152 26.82 -26.64 -36.02
CA ASP A 1152 26.28 -27.92 -35.47
C ASP A 1152 27.07 -28.52 -34.26
N ASP A 1153 26.36 -29.32 -33.47
CA ASP A 1153 26.73 -30.50 -32.65
C ASP A 1153 27.67 -30.49 -31.39
N ALA A 1154 27.07 -31.02 -30.30
CA ALA A 1154 27.54 -32.18 -29.48
C ALA A 1154 28.51 -32.07 -28.26
N PHE A 1155 27.88 -32.24 -27.08
CA PHE A 1155 28.24 -33.14 -25.95
C PHE A 1155 29.36 -32.85 -24.92
N ALA A 1156 28.97 -33.13 -23.65
CA ALA A 1156 29.72 -33.74 -22.53
C ALA A 1156 30.15 -32.87 -21.31
N ASP A 1157 29.90 -33.43 -20.12
CA ASP A 1157 30.17 -32.90 -18.77
C ASP A 1157 31.65 -32.55 -18.49
N PHE A 1158 31.89 -31.59 -17.58
CA PHE A 1158 32.51 -31.87 -16.26
C PHE A 1158 32.62 -30.63 -15.33
N GLY A 1159 32.05 -30.73 -14.12
CA GLY A 1159 32.69 -30.29 -12.85
C GLY A 1159 32.89 -28.81 -12.48
N LEU A 1160 32.06 -28.32 -11.56
CA LEU A 1160 32.43 -27.60 -10.30
C LEU A 1160 33.69 -26.71 -10.27
N ALA A 1161 33.53 -25.38 -10.08
CA ALA A 1161 34.00 -24.68 -8.85
C ALA A 1161 33.68 -23.17 -8.77
N VAL A 1162 33.16 -22.79 -7.61
CA VAL A 1162 32.97 -21.45 -6.99
C VAL A 1162 34.14 -20.45 -7.16
N SER A 1163 33.85 -19.15 -7.43
CA SER A 1163 34.44 -17.99 -6.70
C SER A 1163 33.94 -16.59 -7.14
N ALA A 1164 33.20 -15.93 -6.25
CA ALA A 1164 33.14 -14.48 -5.92
C ALA A 1164 33.69 -13.37 -6.87
N THR A 1165 32.79 -12.41 -7.15
CA THR A 1165 32.94 -10.94 -6.95
C THR A 1165 34.04 -10.14 -7.68
N VAL A 1166 33.62 -9.33 -8.65
CA VAL A 1166 33.56 -7.85 -8.53
C VAL A 1166 32.20 -7.39 -9.06
#